data_AF-A0A847KJF0-F1
#
_entry.id   AF-A0A847KJF0-F1
#
_cell.length_a   1.000
_cell.length_b   1.000
_cell.length_c   1.000
_cell.angle_alpha   90.00
_cell.angle_beta   90.00
_cell.angle_gamma   90.00
#
_symmetry.space_group_name_H-M   'P 1'
#
loop_
_entity.id
_entity.type
_entity.pdbx_description
1 polymer ?
#
loop_
_entity_poly.entity_id
_entity_poly.type
_entity_poly.pdbx_seq_one_letter_code
_entity_poly.pdbx_strand_id
1 'polypeptide(L)'
;RSNMDHRLLLARTAVAERSGVPVSALPFAGELLQVRREYADWTGAIERVLRPLSRVLLVPEAHRDAVVRAVDALHLGARLVIEVVPRQVPGPRRPSSEDSVVHRVEVAAGSMAEWLHWKLADAYDYACVDHPDGLREVERGVTRAGQVKRGHRRYEKDDRWAVEDREHWVLGFDNTAKLELLLEETRAARARIAQLDARIQEAEEGRDRAERRLGALARLAGYGWGDLDVAGAEASLAAATAALDVLLATDGDLRAARHAVERAETELGRIQDELRAADTAFAAAEAALQGYARVLADLGEEGEVLPDTHRRALEERFARTRRNRVVTVESIGDAAMEVARGLAHELQDAQNGLAAAERAIAEVARDFQHRWPAAAADLTPTASDVRGFLEVHARLVADRLPEFEQRFFDLLESQSRRNVGQLANEIRRAPNEIRERIRPVNDSLRRSVFDEGRHLRIKPVDCRPEAAKQFLRDLNTIASDTWSGVDRETAESRFELMRGLMSRLTSSETADRAWQSLCLDTRRHMSFIAEEIDATGTVVNVHDSGSGLSGGQKQKLVIFCLAAALRYQLTADGEDVPTFGSIVLDEAFDKADATFTRMAMDIFREFGFHMILATPLKLLQVLEDYVGGVGLARCRELRVSTVAPVSFEELATVSEDAADDFEGALFR
;
A
#
# COMPACT_ATOMS: atom_id res chain seq x y z
N ARG A 1 11.66 -6.84 -8.72
CA ARG A 1 12.18 -6.94 -10.11
C ARG A 1 13.47 -6.15 -10.33
N SER A 2 13.92 -5.30 -9.40
CA SER A 2 15.15 -4.52 -9.56
C SER A 2 16.08 -4.78 -8.38
N ASN A 3 17.39 -4.84 -8.63
CA ASN A 3 18.43 -4.95 -7.60
C ASN A 3 18.84 -3.57 -7.04
N MET A 4 18.22 -2.49 -7.51
CA MET A 4 18.49 -1.13 -7.06
C MET A 4 18.07 -0.90 -5.61
N ASP A 5 18.78 0.03 -4.97
CA ASP A 5 18.47 0.51 -3.62
C ASP A 5 17.01 1.01 -3.54
N HIS A 6 16.32 0.65 -2.45
CA HIS A 6 14.93 1.05 -2.24
C HIS A 6 14.72 2.56 -2.35
N ARG A 7 15.65 3.39 -1.86
CA ARG A 7 15.54 4.86 -1.94
C ARG A 7 15.60 5.36 -3.38
N LEU A 8 16.40 4.73 -4.25
CA LEU A 8 16.44 5.08 -5.67
C LEU A 8 15.17 4.64 -6.40
N LEU A 9 14.61 3.49 -6.04
CA LEU A 9 13.33 3.04 -6.58
C LEU A 9 12.19 3.99 -6.22
N LEU A 10 12.14 4.46 -4.97
CA LEU A 10 11.17 5.48 -4.53
C LEU A 10 11.37 6.80 -5.27
N ALA A 11 12.62 7.26 -5.41
CA ALA A 11 12.93 8.47 -6.17
C ALA A 11 12.46 8.37 -7.62
N ARG A 12 12.69 7.23 -8.30
CA ARG A 12 12.18 6.99 -9.65
C ARG A 12 10.65 7.06 -9.70
N THR A 13 9.96 6.40 -8.79
CA THR A 13 8.49 6.40 -8.76
C THR A 13 7.93 7.81 -8.58
N ALA A 14 8.49 8.60 -7.66
CA ALA A 14 8.09 9.99 -7.44
C ALA A 14 8.32 10.86 -8.68
N VAL A 15 9.48 10.70 -9.34
CA VAL A 15 9.79 11.41 -10.59
C VAL A 15 8.85 11.02 -11.73
N ALA A 16 8.54 9.73 -11.88
CA ALA A 16 7.62 9.21 -12.88
C ALA A 16 6.20 9.78 -12.68
N GLU A 17 5.69 9.73 -11.45
CA GLU A 17 4.37 10.28 -11.09
C GLU A 17 4.29 11.79 -11.36
N ARG A 18 5.31 12.55 -10.97
CA ARG A 18 5.34 14.01 -11.16
C ARG A 18 5.53 14.43 -12.62
N SER A 19 6.27 13.66 -13.41
CA SER A 19 6.52 13.94 -14.83
C SER A 19 5.44 13.40 -15.77
N GLY A 20 4.55 12.52 -15.29
CA GLY A 20 3.54 11.84 -16.11
C GLY A 20 4.12 10.77 -17.05
N VAL A 21 5.38 10.35 -16.82
CA VAL A 21 6.08 9.33 -17.63
C VAL A 21 5.96 7.98 -16.93
N PRO A 22 5.63 6.88 -17.63
CA PRO A 22 5.54 5.57 -17.00
C PRO A 22 6.91 5.11 -16.47
N VAL A 23 6.91 4.46 -15.30
CA VAL A 23 8.13 3.97 -14.63
C VAL A 23 8.97 3.06 -15.54
N SER A 24 8.32 2.26 -16.40
CA SER A 24 8.99 1.37 -17.37
C SER A 24 9.79 2.12 -18.44
N ALA A 25 9.48 3.39 -18.72
CA ALA A 25 10.22 4.23 -19.66
C ALA A 25 11.43 4.93 -19.02
N LEU A 26 11.61 4.78 -17.70
CA LEU A 26 12.72 5.35 -16.93
C LEU A 26 13.52 4.22 -16.23
N PRO A 27 14.15 3.30 -16.97
CA PRO A 27 14.96 2.25 -16.37
C PRO A 27 16.25 2.81 -15.78
N PHE A 28 16.76 2.17 -14.72
CA PHE A 28 18.15 2.38 -14.32
C PHE A 28 19.07 1.57 -15.24
N ALA A 29 20.26 2.09 -15.57
CA ALA A 29 21.17 1.37 -16.47
C ALA A 29 21.52 -0.04 -15.95
N GLY A 30 21.65 -0.21 -14.63
CA GLY A 30 21.96 -1.52 -14.03
C GLY A 30 20.83 -2.55 -14.16
N GLU A 31 19.58 -2.12 -14.36
CA GLU A 31 18.46 -3.04 -14.66
C GLU A 31 18.54 -3.59 -16.09
N LEU A 32 19.33 -2.95 -16.96
CA LEU A 32 19.54 -3.32 -18.37
C LEU A 32 20.92 -3.94 -18.62
N LEU A 33 21.71 -4.16 -17.57
CA LEU A 33 23.07 -4.69 -17.65
C LEU A 33 23.20 -5.93 -16.76
N GLN A 34 23.77 -7.00 -17.30
CA GLN A 34 24.03 -8.23 -16.57
C GLN A 34 25.42 -8.77 -16.91
N VAL A 35 26.14 -9.30 -15.93
CA VAL A 35 27.42 -9.99 -16.19
C VAL A 35 27.13 -11.35 -16.84
N ARG A 36 27.85 -11.67 -17.92
CA ARG A 36 27.69 -12.97 -18.59
C ARG A 36 28.06 -14.10 -17.64
N ARG A 37 27.33 -15.22 -17.72
CA ARG A 37 27.48 -16.36 -16.78
C ARG A 37 28.90 -16.95 -16.80
N GLU A 38 29.57 -16.92 -17.95
CA GLU A 38 30.96 -17.38 -18.12
C GLU A 38 31.99 -16.55 -17.33
N TYR A 39 31.65 -15.32 -16.95
CA TYR A 39 32.49 -14.42 -16.15
C TYR A 39 31.91 -14.15 -14.76
N ALA A 40 31.14 -15.09 -14.19
CA ALA A 40 30.53 -14.94 -12.86
C ALA A 40 31.56 -14.59 -11.77
N ASP A 41 32.77 -15.14 -11.87
CA ASP A 41 33.91 -14.88 -10.99
C ASP A 41 34.39 -13.41 -10.98
N TRP A 42 34.01 -12.63 -11.99
CA TRP A 42 34.34 -11.21 -12.14
C TRP A 42 33.21 -10.28 -11.74
N THR A 43 32.06 -10.82 -11.31
CA THR A 43 30.85 -10.02 -11.04
C THR A 43 31.12 -8.87 -10.08
N GLY A 44 31.76 -9.13 -8.95
CA GLY A 44 32.08 -8.09 -7.96
C GLY A 44 33.03 -6.99 -8.46
N ALA A 45 34.00 -7.36 -9.28
CA ALA A 45 34.93 -6.41 -9.89
C ALA A 45 34.22 -5.54 -10.95
N ILE A 46 33.39 -6.15 -11.79
CA ILE A 46 32.59 -5.46 -12.80
C ILE A 46 31.54 -4.54 -12.14
N GLU A 47 30.87 -5.01 -11.09
CA GLU A 47 29.95 -4.23 -10.27
C GLU A 47 30.62 -2.96 -9.75
N ARG A 48 31.84 -3.04 -9.22
CA ARG A 48 32.58 -1.85 -8.76
C ARG A 48 32.89 -0.86 -9.89
N VAL A 49 33.27 -1.36 -11.06
CA VAL A 49 33.58 -0.50 -12.23
C VAL A 49 32.31 0.18 -12.74
N LEU A 50 31.22 -0.58 -12.90
CA LEU A 50 29.96 -0.11 -13.46
C LEU A 50 29.03 0.55 -12.45
N ARG A 51 29.33 0.51 -11.15
CA ARG A 51 28.48 1.07 -10.09
C ARG A 51 28.02 2.52 -10.32
N PRO A 52 28.88 3.42 -10.82
CA PRO A 52 28.45 4.78 -11.14
C PRO A 52 27.42 4.82 -12.26
N LEU A 53 27.55 3.97 -13.29
CA LEU A 53 26.60 3.87 -14.41
C LEU A 53 25.32 3.16 -13.98
N SER A 54 25.43 2.05 -13.26
CA SER A 54 24.28 1.20 -12.92
C SER A 54 23.18 1.94 -12.18
N ARG A 55 23.54 2.97 -11.40
CA ARG A 55 22.65 3.82 -10.61
C ARG A 55 22.10 5.04 -11.38
N VAL A 56 22.44 5.20 -12.66
CA VAL A 56 21.96 6.29 -13.52
C VAL A 56 20.57 5.94 -14.05
N LEU A 57 19.63 6.86 -13.88
CA LEU A 57 18.29 6.78 -14.45
C LEU A 57 18.34 7.25 -15.91
N LEU A 58 17.99 6.38 -16.84
CA LEU A 58 17.98 6.68 -18.26
C LEU A 58 16.67 7.36 -18.65
N VAL A 59 16.78 8.52 -19.30
CA VAL A 59 15.63 9.34 -19.68
C VAL A 59 15.60 9.46 -21.21
N PRO A 60 14.56 8.98 -21.90
CA PRO A 60 14.41 9.24 -23.33
C PRO A 60 14.40 10.74 -23.62
N GLU A 61 15.06 11.18 -24.69
CA GLU A 61 15.13 12.60 -25.08
C GLU A 61 13.75 13.28 -25.15
N ALA A 62 12.72 12.54 -25.59
CA ALA A 62 11.34 13.03 -25.65
C ALA A 62 10.74 13.43 -24.28
N HIS A 63 11.30 12.94 -23.17
CA HIS A 63 10.81 13.18 -21.81
C HIS A 63 11.76 14.04 -20.97
N ARG A 64 12.87 14.52 -21.55
CA ARG A 64 13.91 15.29 -20.86
C ARG A 64 13.33 16.41 -19.99
N ASP A 65 12.54 17.30 -20.60
CA ASP A 65 12.09 18.52 -19.92
C ASP A 65 11.09 18.23 -18.79
N ALA A 66 10.23 17.23 -18.97
CA ALA A 66 9.28 16.81 -17.94
C ALA A 66 9.99 16.20 -16.74
N VAL A 67 10.99 15.34 -16.99
CA VAL A 67 11.75 14.67 -15.94
C VAL A 67 12.68 15.64 -15.19
N VAL A 68 13.37 16.54 -15.89
CA VAL A 68 14.24 17.54 -15.24
C VAL A 68 13.43 18.46 -14.32
N ARG A 69 12.28 18.97 -14.77
CA ARG A 69 11.37 19.78 -13.94
C ARG A 69 10.82 18.99 -12.75
N ALA A 70 10.52 17.71 -12.94
CA ALA A 70 10.04 16.85 -11.86
C ALA A 70 11.12 16.62 -10.79
N VAL A 71 12.36 16.36 -11.19
CA VAL A 71 13.49 16.16 -10.26
C VAL A 71 13.76 17.43 -9.46
N ASP A 72 13.75 18.61 -10.10
CA ASP A 72 14.00 19.90 -9.43
C ASP A 72 12.91 20.25 -8.39
N ALA A 73 11.66 19.90 -8.68
CA ALA A 73 10.52 20.17 -7.79
C ALA A 73 10.41 19.21 -6.59
N LEU A 74 11.20 18.13 -6.54
CA LEU A 74 11.05 17.06 -5.55
C LEU A 74 12.26 16.95 -4.62
N HIS A 75 12.00 16.76 -3.32
CA HIS A 75 13.03 16.31 -2.39
C HIS A 75 13.09 14.78 -2.38
N LEU A 76 14.08 14.21 -3.09
CA LEU A 76 14.12 12.76 -3.37
C LEU A 76 14.74 11.90 -2.26
N GLY A 77 15.38 12.49 -1.24
CA GLY A 77 16.04 11.74 -0.15
C GLY A 77 17.19 10.82 -0.60
N ALA A 78 17.66 10.95 -1.84
CA ALA A 78 18.69 10.13 -2.46
C ALA A 78 19.49 10.91 -3.50
N ARG A 79 20.74 10.49 -3.76
CA ARG A 79 21.54 11.01 -4.88
C ARG A 79 21.09 10.34 -6.17
N LEU A 80 20.19 10.99 -6.91
CA LEU A 80 19.75 10.57 -8.24
C LEU A 80 20.63 11.20 -9.32
N VAL A 81 21.11 10.40 -10.26
CA VAL A 81 21.78 10.87 -11.47
C VAL A 81 20.90 10.49 -12.64
N ILE A 82 20.57 11.46 -13.50
CA ILE A 82 19.80 11.22 -14.72
C ILE A 82 20.71 11.41 -15.93
N GLU A 83 20.53 10.60 -16.96
CA GLU A 83 21.22 10.76 -18.23
C GLU A 83 20.21 10.66 -19.38
N VAL A 84 20.24 11.67 -20.25
CA VAL A 84 19.30 11.79 -21.37
C VAL A 84 19.84 10.99 -22.54
N VAL A 85 19.05 10.04 -23.02
CA VAL A 85 19.39 9.18 -24.16
C VAL A 85 18.90 9.82 -25.45
N PRO A 86 19.80 10.24 -26.36
CA PRO A 86 19.43 10.88 -27.62
C PRO A 86 18.80 9.87 -28.58
N ARG A 87 17.99 10.36 -29.53
CA ARG A 87 17.38 9.50 -30.57
C ARG A 87 18.39 8.89 -31.55
N GLN A 88 19.53 9.55 -31.74
CA GLN A 88 20.62 9.06 -32.59
C GLN A 88 21.87 8.92 -31.75
N VAL A 89 22.38 7.69 -31.66
CA VAL A 89 23.58 7.36 -30.92
C VAL A 89 24.68 7.02 -31.93
N PRO A 90 25.91 7.55 -31.77
CA PRO A 90 27.05 7.07 -32.54
C PRO A 90 27.27 5.56 -32.33
N GLY A 91 27.75 4.86 -33.36
CA GLY A 91 28.13 3.46 -33.20
C GLY A 91 29.20 3.26 -32.12
N PRO A 92 29.17 2.16 -31.34
CA PRO A 92 30.17 1.89 -30.32
C PRO A 92 31.55 1.72 -30.96
N ARG A 93 32.58 2.27 -30.30
CA ARG A 93 33.97 2.01 -30.68
C ARG A 93 34.33 0.56 -30.35
N ARG A 94 35.29 -0.02 -31.08
CA ARG A 94 35.85 -1.31 -30.71
C ARG A 94 36.64 -1.17 -29.40
N PRO A 95 36.39 -2.01 -28.39
CA PRO A 95 37.21 -2.04 -27.17
C PRO A 95 38.69 -2.23 -27.49
N SER A 96 39.54 -1.64 -26.65
CA SER A 96 40.99 -1.64 -26.82
C SER A 96 41.65 -2.99 -26.50
N SER A 97 40.95 -3.87 -25.77
CA SER A 97 41.42 -5.19 -25.35
C SER A 97 40.30 -6.21 -25.43
N GLU A 98 40.63 -7.46 -25.77
CA GLU A 98 39.70 -8.59 -25.73
C GLU A 98 39.22 -8.89 -24.29
N ASP A 99 40.03 -8.56 -23.29
CA ASP A 99 39.72 -8.73 -21.86
C ASP A 99 38.90 -7.57 -21.26
N SER A 100 38.36 -6.70 -22.10
CA SER A 100 37.55 -5.57 -21.64
C SER A 100 36.29 -6.01 -20.91
N VAL A 101 35.93 -5.28 -19.84
CA VAL A 101 34.63 -5.38 -19.15
C VAL A 101 33.45 -5.32 -20.13
N VAL A 102 33.59 -4.57 -21.23
CA VAL A 102 32.56 -4.43 -22.27
C VAL A 102 32.17 -5.79 -22.88
N HIS A 103 33.13 -6.72 -23.03
CA HIS A 103 32.86 -8.06 -23.56
C HIS A 103 32.28 -9.01 -22.51
N ARG A 104 32.44 -8.70 -21.23
CA ARG A 104 32.00 -9.55 -20.11
C ARG A 104 30.60 -9.22 -19.60
N VAL A 105 29.97 -8.20 -20.18
CA VAL A 105 28.63 -7.70 -19.83
C VAL A 105 27.66 -7.87 -21.00
N GLU A 106 26.43 -8.23 -20.68
CA GLU A 106 25.28 -8.34 -21.56
C GLU A 106 24.36 -7.15 -21.35
N VAL A 107 23.85 -6.59 -22.46
CA VAL A 107 22.91 -5.46 -22.47
C VAL A 107 21.53 -5.99 -22.89
N ALA A 108 20.50 -5.65 -22.13
CA ALA A 108 19.13 -6.03 -22.47
C ALA A 108 18.67 -5.39 -23.80
N ALA A 109 17.93 -6.14 -24.61
CA ALA A 109 17.33 -5.61 -25.84
C ALA A 109 16.30 -4.51 -25.53
N GLY A 110 16.32 -3.40 -26.28
CA GLY A 110 15.37 -2.32 -26.12
C GLY A 110 15.84 -1.00 -26.74
N SER A 111 15.04 0.05 -26.58
CA SER A 111 15.31 1.37 -27.16
C SER A 111 16.58 2.05 -26.63
N MET A 112 17.10 1.61 -25.48
CA MET A 112 18.29 2.17 -24.83
C MET A 112 19.56 1.33 -25.07
N ALA A 113 19.46 0.20 -25.77
CA ALA A 113 20.56 -0.75 -25.91
C ALA A 113 21.74 -0.16 -26.69
N GLU A 114 21.48 0.53 -27.81
CA GLU A 114 22.53 1.17 -28.62
C GLU A 114 23.32 2.21 -27.81
N TRP A 115 22.62 3.00 -27.00
CA TRP A 115 23.23 3.98 -26.11
C TRP A 115 24.10 3.33 -25.03
N LEU A 116 23.62 2.25 -24.42
CA LEU A 116 24.40 1.51 -23.42
C LEU A 116 25.65 0.89 -24.03
N HIS A 117 25.57 0.30 -25.23
CA HIS A 117 26.75 -0.21 -25.92
C HIS A 117 27.77 0.89 -26.22
N TRP A 118 27.32 2.04 -26.71
CA TRP A 118 28.19 3.19 -26.95
C TRP A 118 28.83 3.69 -25.64
N LYS A 119 28.03 3.87 -24.58
CA LYS A 119 28.49 4.37 -23.28
C LYS A 119 29.50 3.44 -22.62
N LEU A 120 29.25 2.12 -22.70
CA LEU A 120 30.17 1.10 -22.19
C LEU A 120 31.52 1.17 -22.93
N ALA A 121 31.50 1.23 -24.26
CA ALA A 121 32.71 1.32 -25.07
C ALA A 121 33.49 2.63 -24.85
N ASP A 122 32.82 3.77 -24.65
CA ASP A 122 33.47 5.07 -24.50
C ASP A 122 34.02 5.31 -23.07
N ALA A 123 33.21 5.01 -22.05
CA ALA A 123 33.53 5.36 -20.67
C ALA A 123 33.99 4.17 -19.80
N TYR A 124 33.63 2.94 -20.18
CA TYR A 124 33.83 1.73 -19.37
C TYR A 124 34.64 0.63 -20.06
N ASP A 125 35.45 0.98 -21.05
CA ASP A 125 36.49 0.10 -21.60
C ASP A 125 37.65 -0.08 -20.60
N TYR A 126 37.46 -0.96 -19.61
CA TYR A 126 38.46 -1.34 -18.61
C TYR A 126 38.92 -2.77 -18.89
N ALA A 127 40.23 -2.99 -19.01
CA ALA A 127 40.78 -4.34 -19.15
C ALA A 127 40.71 -5.08 -17.80
N CYS A 128 40.16 -6.30 -17.80
CA CYS A 128 40.18 -7.18 -16.64
C CYS A 128 41.55 -7.86 -16.55
N VAL A 129 42.30 -7.60 -15.47
CA VAL A 129 43.65 -8.16 -15.27
C VAL A 129 43.70 -9.05 -14.04
N ASP A 130 44.29 -10.24 -14.15
CA ASP A 130 44.29 -11.19 -13.03
C ASP A 130 45.16 -10.73 -11.86
N HIS A 131 46.32 -10.11 -12.15
CA HIS A 131 47.27 -9.64 -11.14
C HIS A 131 47.38 -8.11 -11.11
N PRO A 132 47.58 -7.48 -9.93
CA PRO A 132 47.85 -6.05 -9.81
C PRO A 132 48.96 -5.50 -10.70
N ASP A 133 49.99 -6.30 -11.02
CA ASP A 133 51.08 -5.87 -11.89
C ASP A 133 50.63 -5.60 -13.33
N GLY A 134 49.63 -6.34 -13.82
CA GLY A 134 49.02 -6.11 -15.14
C GLY A 134 48.34 -4.76 -15.26
N LEU A 135 47.96 -4.12 -14.13
CA LEU A 135 47.42 -2.75 -14.16
C LEU A 135 48.46 -1.73 -14.66
N ARG A 136 49.75 -2.03 -14.66
CA ARG A 136 50.78 -1.09 -15.16
C ARG A 136 50.73 -0.95 -16.68
N GLU A 137 50.38 -2.03 -17.37
CA GLU A 137 50.42 -2.16 -18.84
C GLU A 137 49.17 -1.57 -19.51
N VAL A 138 48.08 -1.42 -18.76
CA VAL A 138 46.81 -0.88 -19.26
C VAL A 138 46.54 0.53 -18.74
N GLU A 139 45.92 1.38 -19.56
CA GLU A 139 45.53 2.73 -19.13
C GLU A 139 44.35 2.68 -18.14
N ARG A 140 43.38 1.81 -18.39
CA ARG A 140 42.22 1.54 -17.55
C ARG A 140 42.10 0.04 -17.33
N GLY A 141 42.03 -0.38 -16.08
CA GLY A 141 41.91 -1.80 -15.78
C GLY A 141 41.33 -2.07 -14.41
N VAL A 142 40.90 -3.31 -14.20
CA VAL A 142 40.34 -3.78 -12.94
C VAL A 142 40.88 -5.16 -12.59
N THR A 143 41.28 -5.35 -11.33
CA THR A 143 41.68 -6.67 -10.83
C THR A 143 40.48 -7.47 -10.34
N ARG A 144 40.62 -8.80 -10.23
CA ARG A 144 39.58 -9.67 -9.64
C ARG A 144 39.22 -9.28 -8.20
N ALA A 145 40.19 -8.79 -7.42
CA ALA A 145 39.98 -8.23 -6.08
C ALA A 145 39.31 -6.83 -6.07
N GLY A 146 38.96 -6.30 -7.25
CA GLY A 146 38.23 -5.07 -7.48
C GLY A 146 39.03 -3.78 -7.26
N GLN A 147 40.35 -3.81 -7.49
CA GLN A 147 41.15 -2.59 -7.59
C GLN A 147 41.05 -2.03 -9.01
N VAL A 148 40.62 -0.77 -9.14
CA VAL A 148 40.35 -0.11 -10.42
C VAL A 148 41.42 0.94 -10.70
N LYS A 149 42.08 0.86 -11.85
CA LYS A 149 42.95 1.92 -12.37
C LYS A 149 42.16 2.80 -13.34
N ARG A 150 42.13 4.11 -13.09
CA ARG A 150 41.46 5.12 -13.92
C ARG A 150 42.50 6.07 -14.52
N GLY A 151 43.04 5.73 -15.69
CA GLY A 151 44.12 6.50 -16.30
C GLY A 151 45.48 6.24 -15.64
N HIS A 152 46.47 7.08 -15.94
CA HIS A 152 47.87 6.73 -15.68
C HIS A 152 48.29 6.76 -14.20
N ARG A 153 47.61 7.56 -13.35
CA ARG A 153 48.07 7.86 -11.99
C ARG A 153 47.02 7.61 -10.89
N ARG A 154 45.82 7.13 -11.24
CA ARG A 154 44.72 6.99 -10.28
C ARG A 154 44.35 5.52 -10.11
N TYR A 155 44.49 5.04 -8.88
CA TYR A 155 44.06 3.72 -8.45
C TYR A 155 43.02 3.88 -7.35
N GLU A 156 41.97 3.08 -7.41
CA GLU A 156 40.83 3.14 -6.51
C GLU A 156 40.49 1.71 -6.06
N LYS A 157 40.33 1.51 -4.76
CA LYS A 157 39.84 0.27 -4.18
C LYS A 157 38.77 0.62 -3.17
N ASP A 158 37.52 0.32 -3.52
CA ASP A 158 36.35 0.63 -2.70
C ASP A 158 35.92 -0.61 -1.91
N ASP A 159 36.52 -0.80 -0.72
CA ASP A 159 36.29 -1.93 0.18
C ASP A 159 35.29 -1.62 1.31
N ARG A 160 34.41 -0.63 1.12
CA ARG A 160 33.26 -0.43 2.03
C ARG A 160 32.37 -1.67 2.12
N TRP A 161 32.39 -2.49 1.06
CA TRP A 161 31.78 -3.81 1.00
C TRP A 161 32.77 -4.78 0.37
N ALA A 162 32.71 -6.05 0.76
CA ALA A 162 33.55 -7.09 0.17
C ALA A 162 33.21 -7.26 -1.32
N VAL A 163 34.20 -7.64 -2.16
CA VAL A 163 33.97 -7.80 -3.60
C VAL A 163 32.98 -8.94 -3.89
N GLU A 164 32.93 -9.94 -3.03
CA GLU A 164 32.03 -11.10 -3.11
C GLU A 164 30.68 -10.86 -2.44
N ASP A 165 30.45 -9.68 -1.85
CA ASP A 165 29.22 -9.33 -1.16
C ASP A 165 28.06 -9.12 -2.15
N ARG A 166 27.28 -10.17 -2.33
CA ARG A 166 26.13 -10.23 -3.24
C ARG A 166 24.96 -9.37 -2.80
N GLU A 167 24.87 -8.96 -1.53
CA GLU A 167 23.80 -8.07 -1.06
C GLU A 167 23.89 -6.69 -1.71
N HIS A 168 25.10 -6.26 -2.07
CA HIS A 168 25.38 -4.92 -2.58
C HIS A 168 25.47 -4.86 -4.12
N TRP A 169 25.34 -6.00 -4.79
CA TRP A 169 25.27 -6.09 -6.25
C TRP A 169 23.94 -5.51 -6.76
N VAL A 170 24.02 -4.75 -7.85
CA VAL A 170 22.91 -3.96 -8.41
C VAL A 170 22.65 -4.24 -9.89
N LEU A 171 23.57 -4.92 -10.58
CA LEU A 171 23.39 -5.38 -11.96
C LEU A 171 22.48 -6.60 -11.99
N GLY A 172 21.81 -6.81 -13.12
CA GLY A 172 20.96 -7.97 -13.39
C GLY A 172 19.55 -7.61 -13.85
N PHE A 173 19.02 -8.43 -14.76
CA PHE A 173 17.67 -8.23 -15.33
C PHE A 173 16.56 -8.55 -14.32
N ASP A 174 16.84 -9.34 -13.29
CA ASP A 174 15.93 -9.63 -12.20
C ASP A 174 16.64 -9.67 -10.84
N ASN A 175 15.83 -9.80 -9.78
CA ASN A 175 16.28 -9.87 -8.39
C ASN A 175 16.08 -11.26 -7.75
N THR A 176 15.90 -12.31 -8.56
CA THR A 176 15.58 -13.67 -8.08
C THR A 176 16.72 -14.25 -7.26
N ALA A 177 17.94 -14.23 -7.79
CA ALA A 177 19.13 -14.73 -7.11
C ALA A 177 19.45 -13.99 -5.79
N LYS A 178 19.12 -12.70 -5.72
CA LYS A 178 19.28 -11.89 -4.49
C LYS A 178 18.22 -12.26 -3.46
N LEU A 179 17.00 -12.50 -3.89
CA LEU A 179 15.91 -12.95 -3.01
C LEU A 179 16.21 -14.34 -2.44
N GLU A 180 16.70 -15.28 -3.26
CA GLU A 180 17.08 -16.62 -2.80
C GLU A 180 18.17 -16.56 -1.74
N LEU A 181 19.22 -15.78 -1.95
CA LEU A 181 20.28 -15.56 -0.96
C LEU A 181 19.73 -15.03 0.37
N LEU A 182 18.93 -13.95 0.34
CA LEU A 182 18.35 -13.37 1.56
C LEU A 182 17.41 -14.35 2.28
N LEU A 183 16.70 -15.20 1.55
CA LEU A 183 15.88 -16.26 2.12
C LEU A 183 16.72 -17.34 2.80
N GLU A 184 17.85 -17.73 2.20
CA GLU A 184 18.80 -18.68 2.80
C GLU A 184 19.43 -18.11 4.07
N GLU A 185 19.88 -16.86 4.05
CA GLU A 185 20.43 -16.16 5.22
C GLU A 185 19.38 -16.04 6.33
N THR A 186 18.13 -15.73 5.98
CA THR A 186 17.02 -15.70 6.94
C THR A 186 16.80 -17.09 7.57
N ARG A 187 16.85 -18.16 6.79
CA ARG A 187 16.73 -19.53 7.31
C ARG A 187 17.90 -19.88 8.23
N ALA A 188 19.12 -19.55 7.84
CA ALA A 188 20.32 -19.78 8.65
C ALA A 188 20.27 -19.02 9.98
N ALA A 189 19.88 -17.73 9.94
CA ALA A 189 19.70 -16.92 11.14
C ALA A 189 18.62 -17.50 12.08
N ARG A 190 17.48 -17.93 11.54
CA ARG A 190 16.41 -18.58 12.32
C ARG A 190 16.88 -19.89 12.97
N ALA A 191 17.61 -20.72 12.23
CA ALA A 191 18.19 -21.95 12.77
C ALA A 191 19.19 -21.64 13.90
N ARG A 192 19.98 -20.58 13.74
CA ARG A 192 20.92 -20.14 14.78
C ARG A 192 20.22 -19.64 16.04
N ILE A 193 19.12 -18.89 15.90
CA ILE A 193 18.29 -18.46 17.04
C ILE A 193 17.76 -19.68 17.79
N ALA A 194 17.13 -20.63 17.08
CA ALA A 194 16.59 -21.84 17.70
C ALA A 194 17.66 -22.65 18.45
N GLN A 195 18.88 -22.74 17.90
CA GLN A 195 20.01 -23.39 18.57
C GLN A 195 20.44 -22.64 19.85
N LEU A 196 20.46 -21.29 19.81
CA LEU A 196 20.82 -20.48 20.97
C LEU A 196 19.76 -20.56 22.07
N ASP A 197 18.48 -20.53 21.72
CA ASP A 197 17.37 -20.68 22.66
C ASP A 197 17.41 -22.04 23.37
N ALA A 198 17.69 -23.12 22.64
CA ALA A 198 17.86 -24.45 23.22
C ALA A 198 19.01 -24.49 24.24
N ARG A 199 20.13 -23.79 23.96
CA ARG A 199 21.27 -23.70 24.89
C ARG A 199 20.95 -22.86 26.12
N ILE A 200 20.12 -21.82 25.99
CA ILE A 200 19.66 -21.01 27.12
C ILE A 200 18.79 -21.88 28.03
N GLN A 201 17.82 -22.60 27.47
CA GLN A 201 16.94 -23.50 28.24
C GLN A 201 17.74 -24.57 29.00
N GLU A 202 18.71 -25.21 28.35
CA GLU A 202 19.58 -26.19 29.02
C GLU A 202 20.37 -25.59 30.19
N ALA A 203 20.86 -24.35 30.03
CA ALA A 203 21.58 -23.64 31.08
C ALA A 203 20.68 -23.24 32.25
N GLU A 204 19.45 -22.79 31.98
CA GLU A 204 18.43 -22.47 32.99
C GLU A 204 18.04 -23.71 33.81
N GLU A 205 17.75 -24.83 33.14
CA GLU A 205 17.48 -26.10 33.81
C GLU A 205 18.67 -26.60 34.64
N GLY A 206 19.90 -26.34 34.18
CA GLY A 206 21.13 -26.60 34.92
C GLY A 206 21.22 -25.78 36.21
N ARG A 207 20.97 -24.47 36.11
CA ARG A 207 20.94 -23.55 37.26
C ARG A 207 19.90 -23.98 38.29
N ASP A 208 18.67 -24.24 37.86
CA ASP A 208 17.56 -24.57 38.77
C ASP A 208 17.79 -25.92 39.49
N ARG A 209 18.49 -26.87 38.85
CA ARG A 209 18.94 -28.10 39.53
C ARG A 209 20.00 -27.82 40.58
N ALA A 210 20.96 -26.93 40.28
CA ALA A 210 22.01 -26.56 41.22
C ALA A 210 21.44 -25.80 42.42
N GLU A 211 20.52 -24.86 42.22
CA GLU A 211 19.86 -24.11 43.30
C GLU A 211 19.02 -25.03 44.21
N ARG A 212 18.24 -25.96 43.63
CA ARG A 212 17.52 -26.97 44.43
C ARG A 212 18.46 -27.81 45.28
N ARG A 213 19.61 -28.22 44.71
CA ARG A 213 20.62 -28.99 45.45
C ARG A 213 21.28 -28.17 46.55
N LEU A 214 21.62 -26.91 46.27
CA LEU A 214 22.17 -25.98 47.25
C LEU A 214 21.19 -25.80 48.42
N GLY A 215 19.90 -25.57 48.13
CA GLY A 215 18.87 -25.45 49.15
C GLY A 215 18.69 -26.72 50.00
N ALA A 216 18.79 -27.90 49.39
CA ALA A 216 18.75 -29.16 50.13
C ALA A 216 19.98 -29.35 51.04
N LEU A 217 21.18 -29.01 50.55
CA LEU A 217 22.42 -29.08 51.34
C LEU A 217 22.44 -28.05 52.47
N ALA A 218 21.94 -26.84 52.25
CA ALA A 218 21.82 -25.80 53.27
C ALA A 218 20.86 -26.23 54.40
N ARG A 219 19.73 -26.88 54.06
CA ARG A 219 18.84 -27.48 55.06
C ARG A 219 19.54 -28.59 55.84
N LEU A 220 20.28 -29.46 55.16
CA LEU A 220 21.02 -30.55 55.81
C LEU A 220 22.10 -30.02 56.77
N ALA A 221 22.76 -28.93 56.42
CA ALA A 221 23.76 -28.27 57.27
C ALA A 221 23.17 -27.62 58.54
N GLY A 222 21.85 -27.38 58.57
CA GLY A 222 21.15 -26.85 59.75
C GLY A 222 20.81 -27.89 60.80
N TYR A 223 20.94 -29.19 60.50
CA TYR A 223 20.69 -30.26 61.47
C TYR A 223 21.99 -30.67 62.16
N GLY A 224 21.96 -30.74 63.50
CA GLY A 224 23.04 -31.31 64.30
C GLY A 224 22.91 -32.83 64.40
N TRP A 225 23.98 -33.52 64.83
CA TRP A 225 23.89 -34.96 65.08
C TRP A 225 22.83 -35.30 66.14
N GLY A 226 22.60 -34.42 67.13
CA GLY A 226 21.57 -34.61 68.16
C GLY A 226 20.14 -34.64 67.61
N ASP A 227 19.87 -34.01 66.47
CA ASP A 227 18.56 -34.05 65.79
C ASP A 227 18.36 -35.37 65.00
N LEU A 228 19.43 -36.14 64.81
CA LEU A 228 19.49 -37.36 64.00
C LEU A 228 19.86 -38.60 64.83
N ASP A 229 20.25 -38.44 66.10
CA ASP A 229 20.72 -39.51 66.98
C ASP A 229 19.56 -40.28 67.64
N VAL A 230 18.89 -41.09 66.82
CA VAL A 230 17.78 -41.95 67.25
C VAL A 230 18.24 -42.94 68.34
N ALA A 231 19.45 -43.50 68.20
CA ALA A 231 19.97 -44.49 69.15
C ALA A 231 20.27 -43.86 70.53
N GLY A 232 20.80 -42.64 70.57
CA GLY A 232 21.02 -41.89 71.81
C GLY A 232 19.71 -41.52 72.52
N ALA A 233 18.68 -41.16 71.75
CA ALA A 233 17.35 -40.91 72.29
C ALA A 233 16.70 -42.19 72.86
N GLU A 234 16.79 -43.31 72.15
CA GLU A 234 16.29 -44.62 72.62
C GLU A 234 17.03 -45.11 73.87
N ALA A 235 18.36 -44.93 73.93
CA ALA A 235 19.15 -45.27 75.10
C ALA A 235 18.81 -44.40 76.32
N SER A 236 18.57 -43.10 76.11
CA SER A 236 18.13 -42.19 77.17
C SER A 236 16.75 -42.56 77.71
N LEU A 237 15.83 -42.95 76.83
CA LEU A 237 14.51 -43.46 77.20
C LEU A 237 14.60 -44.76 78.00
N ALA A 238 15.45 -45.70 77.56
CA ALA A 238 15.66 -46.97 78.26
C ALA A 238 16.31 -46.76 79.64
N ALA A 239 17.28 -45.86 79.76
CA ALA A 239 17.91 -45.51 81.03
C ALA A 239 16.93 -44.84 82.00
N ALA A 240 16.10 -43.91 81.53
CA ALA A 240 15.06 -43.28 82.33
C ALA A 240 14.02 -44.30 82.82
N THR A 241 13.66 -45.26 81.96
CA THR A 241 12.71 -46.33 82.31
C THR A 241 13.31 -47.31 83.34
N ALA A 242 14.57 -47.71 83.18
CA ALA A 242 15.25 -48.57 84.15
C ALA A 242 15.46 -47.87 85.51
N ALA A 243 15.74 -46.56 85.50
CA ALA A 243 15.84 -45.77 86.73
C ALA A 243 14.49 -45.70 87.47
N LEU A 244 13.39 -45.59 86.72
CA LEU A 244 12.03 -45.63 87.26
C LEU A 244 11.74 -46.99 87.93
N ASP A 245 12.10 -48.10 87.29
CA ASP A 245 11.89 -49.46 87.83
C ASP A 245 12.68 -49.72 89.12
N VAL A 246 13.91 -49.21 89.22
CA VAL A 246 14.76 -49.32 90.43
C VAL A 246 14.18 -48.50 91.60
N LEU A 247 13.67 -47.30 91.31
CA LEU A 247 12.98 -46.45 92.29
C LEU A 247 11.68 -47.08 92.81
N LEU A 248 11.03 -47.95 92.01
CA LEU A 248 9.82 -48.65 92.41
C LEU A 248 10.06 -49.89 93.29
N ALA A 249 11.30 -50.42 93.34
CA ALA A 249 11.66 -51.70 93.98
C ALA A 249 12.22 -51.59 95.41
N THR A 250 12.58 -50.39 95.89
CA THR A 250 13.26 -50.22 97.19
C THR A 250 12.30 -49.71 98.28
N ASP A 251 11.97 -50.63 99.19
CA ASP A 251 11.39 -50.50 100.53
C ASP A 251 9.87 -50.35 100.77
N GLY A 252 9.43 -51.01 101.85
CA GLY A 252 8.04 -51.38 102.18
C GLY A 252 7.22 -50.37 102.97
N ASP A 253 7.73 -49.15 103.19
CA ASP A 253 6.95 -48.01 103.74
C ASP A 253 6.39 -47.10 102.63
N LEU A 254 6.64 -47.48 101.37
CA LEU A 254 6.45 -46.68 100.18
C LEU A 254 4.98 -46.52 99.77
N ARG A 255 3.99 -47.25 100.31
CA ARG A 255 2.56 -46.97 99.98
C ARG A 255 1.97 -45.84 100.83
N ALA A 256 2.34 -45.75 102.10
CA ALA A 256 1.92 -44.65 102.97
C ALA A 256 2.75 -43.39 102.67
N ALA A 257 4.06 -43.56 102.43
CA ALA A 257 4.90 -42.50 101.90
C ALA A 257 4.52 -42.14 100.46
N ARG A 258 4.17 -43.06 99.53
CA ARG A 258 3.64 -42.70 98.20
C ARG A 258 2.31 -41.97 98.29
N HIS A 259 1.38 -42.31 99.18
CA HIS A 259 0.17 -41.48 99.28
C HIS A 259 0.40 -40.11 99.95
N ALA A 260 1.43 -39.97 100.79
CA ALA A 260 1.84 -38.68 101.33
C ALA A 260 2.65 -37.85 100.32
N VAL A 261 3.52 -38.52 99.56
CA VAL A 261 4.37 -37.98 98.50
C VAL A 261 3.55 -37.71 97.26
N GLU A 262 2.65 -38.57 96.78
CA GLU A 262 1.68 -38.28 95.72
C GLU A 262 0.82 -37.08 96.09
N ARG A 263 0.34 -36.96 97.33
CA ARG A 263 -0.40 -35.76 97.74
C ARG A 263 0.49 -34.52 97.78
N ALA A 264 1.71 -34.64 98.26
CA ALA A 264 2.68 -33.55 98.29
C ALA A 264 3.24 -33.21 96.89
N GLU A 265 3.31 -34.15 95.96
CA GLU A 265 3.77 -34.04 94.57
C GLU A 265 2.65 -33.58 93.66
N THR A 266 1.40 -33.95 93.95
CA THR A 266 0.21 -33.38 93.30
C THR A 266 0.07 -31.92 93.74
N GLU A 267 0.29 -31.62 95.02
CA GLU A 267 0.23 -30.25 95.53
C GLU A 267 1.46 -29.43 95.10
N LEU A 268 2.67 -30.01 95.12
CA LEU A 268 3.87 -29.38 94.59
C LEU A 268 3.77 -29.23 93.08
N GLY A 269 3.20 -30.18 92.35
CA GLY A 269 2.93 -30.11 90.92
C GLY A 269 1.92 -29.02 90.60
N ARG A 270 0.81 -28.94 91.35
CA ARG A 270 -0.16 -27.84 91.24
C ARG A 270 0.50 -26.49 91.52
N ILE A 271 1.29 -26.37 92.59
CA ILE A 271 1.99 -25.13 92.94
C ILE A 271 3.11 -24.81 91.94
N GLN A 272 3.82 -25.79 91.40
CA GLN A 272 4.84 -25.59 90.37
C GLN A 272 4.22 -25.23 89.02
N ASP A 273 3.07 -25.79 88.68
CA ASP A 273 2.34 -25.42 87.47
C ASP A 273 1.69 -24.04 87.63
N GLU A 274 1.20 -23.69 88.81
CA GLU A 274 0.76 -22.33 89.16
C GLU A 274 1.93 -21.34 89.14
N LEU A 275 3.11 -21.73 89.66
CA LEU A 275 4.32 -20.90 89.63
C LEU A 275 4.84 -20.76 88.21
N ARG A 276 4.89 -21.83 87.40
CA ARG A 276 5.27 -21.75 85.98
C ARG A 276 4.27 -20.94 85.18
N ALA A 277 2.98 -21.07 85.46
CA ALA A 277 1.93 -20.25 84.84
C ALA A 277 2.09 -18.77 85.25
N ALA A 278 2.41 -18.50 86.51
CA ALA A 278 2.68 -17.16 87.01
C ALA A 278 3.97 -16.57 86.45
N ASP A 279 5.06 -17.33 86.36
CA ASP A 279 6.35 -16.92 85.79
C ASP A 279 6.24 -16.70 84.27
N THR A 280 5.51 -17.55 83.55
CA THR A 280 5.23 -17.33 82.13
C THR A 280 4.32 -16.13 81.91
N ALA A 281 3.30 -15.93 82.76
CA ALA A 281 2.48 -14.73 82.73
C ALA A 281 3.28 -13.47 83.10
N PHE A 282 4.21 -13.56 84.06
CA PHE A 282 5.09 -12.47 84.46
C PHE A 282 6.08 -12.12 83.35
N ALA A 283 6.76 -13.10 82.77
CA ALA A 283 7.68 -12.90 81.65
C ALA A 283 6.94 -12.35 80.41
N ALA A 284 5.72 -12.80 80.14
CA ALA A 284 4.88 -12.25 79.08
C ALA A 284 4.47 -10.79 79.37
N ALA A 285 4.10 -10.47 80.62
CA ALA A 285 3.76 -9.12 81.03
C ALA A 285 4.98 -8.18 81.01
N GLU A 286 6.16 -8.67 81.40
CA GLU A 286 7.41 -7.92 81.37
C GLU A 286 7.88 -7.67 79.93
N ALA A 287 7.78 -8.67 79.06
CA ALA A 287 8.03 -8.51 77.62
C ALA A 287 7.05 -7.52 76.98
N ALA A 288 5.76 -7.56 77.35
CA ALA A 288 4.78 -6.58 76.89
C ALA A 288 5.11 -5.17 77.39
N LEU A 289 5.51 -5.02 78.66
CA LEU A 289 5.91 -3.74 79.25
C LEU A 289 7.15 -3.17 78.55
N GLN A 290 8.17 -3.99 78.28
CA GLN A 290 9.36 -3.58 77.52
C GLN A 290 9.01 -3.21 76.08
N GLY A 291 8.07 -3.94 75.46
CA GLY A 291 7.53 -3.60 74.15
C GLY A 291 6.87 -2.22 74.13
N TYR A 292 5.98 -1.95 75.08
CA TYR A 292 5.31 -0.65 75.21
C TYR A 292 6.28 0.49 75.56
N ALA A 293 7.28 0.23 76.41
CA ALA A 293 8.31 1.22 76.75
C ALA A 293 9.16 1.63 75.55
N ARG A 294 9.50 0.68 74.66
CA ARG A 294 10.19 0.98 73.39
C ARG A 294 9.32 1.81 72.45
N VAL A 295 8.04 1.44 72.29
CA VAL A 295 7.10 2.20 71.45
C VAL A 295 6.93 3.64 71.98
N LEU A 296 6.86 3.84 73.30
CA LEU A 296 6.80 5.16 73.90
C LEU A 296 8.10 5.97 73.70
N ALA A 297 9.27 5.32 73.77
CA ALA A 297 10.54 5.97 73.51
C ALA A 297 10.69 6.39 72.02
N ASP A 298 10.23 5.56 71.10
CA ASP A 298 10.27 5.84 69.65
C ASP A 298 9.29 6.94 69.23
N LEU A 299 8.16 7.09 69.94
CA LEU A 299 7.17 8.13 69.65
C LEU A 299 7.65 9.55 70.02
N GLY A 300 8.66 9.68 70.90
CA GLY A 300 9.18 10.96 71.37
C GLY A 300 8.17 11.79 72.18
N GLU A 301 8.63 12.85 72.87
CA GLU A 301 7.73 13.79 73.59
C GLU A 301 7.15 14.89 72.68
N GLU A 302 7.74 15.13 71.51
CA GLU A 302 7.31 16.17 70.57
C GLU A 302 7.12 15.57 69.17
N GLY A 303 5.87 15.31 68.81
CA GLY A 303 5.50 15.02 67.41
C GLY A 303 5.61 16.28 66.55
N GLU A 304 6.06 16.15 65.30
CA GLU A 304 6.04 17.26 64.34
C GLU A 304 4.64 17.90 64.27
N VAL A 305 4.58 19.22 64.41
CA VAL A 305 3.32 19.96 64.34
C VAL A 305 2.83 19.96 62.89
N LEU A 306 1.91 19.04 62.56
CA LEU A 306 1.26 19.04 61.26
C LEU A 306 0.31 20.24 61.11
N PRO A 307 0.27 20.90 59.94
CA PRO A 307 -0.77 21.87 59.61
C PRO A 307 -2.17 21.30 59.80
N ASP A 308 -3.09 22.10 60.34
CA ASP A 308 -4.45 21.66 60.70
C ASP A 308 -5.25 21.04 59.54
N THR A 309 -4.96 21.44 58.30
CA THR A 309 -5.57 20.89 57.08
C THR A 309 -5.14 19.44 56.84
N HIS A 310 -3.83 19.15 56.91
CA HIS A 310 -3.31 17.79 56.77
C HIS A 310 -3.73 16.90 57.94
N ARG A 311 -3.77 17.47 59.16
CA ARG A 311 -4.26 16.76 60.35
C ARG A 311 -5.70 16.28 60.18
N ARG A 312 -6.62 17.16 59.77
CA ARG A 312 -8.03 16.79 59.53
C ARG A 312 -8.17 15.75 58.41
N ALA A 313 -7.42 15.89 57.32
CA ALA A 313 -7.45 14.94 56.21
C ALA A 313 -6.95 13.54 56.63
N LEU A 314 -5.90 13.48 57.44
CA LEU A 314 -5.41 12.22 58.03
C LEU A 314 -6.42 11.66 59.04
N GLU A 315 -7.00 12.48 59.91
CA GLU A 315 -8.04 12.07 60.87
C GLU A 315 -9.23 11.40 60.16
N GLU A 316 -9.72 11.97 59.06
CA GLU A 316 -10.79 11.35 58.26
C GLU A 316 -10.38 10.03 57.62
N ARG A 317 -9.15 9.93 57.10
CA ARG A 317 -8.62 8.69 56.50
C ARG A 317 -8.48 7.59 57.54
N PHE A 318 -7.89 7.91 58.69
CA PHE A 318 -7.82 7.00 59.84
C PHE A 318 -9.23 6.61 60.33
N ALA A 319 -10.19 7.53 60.37
CA ALA A 319 -11.58 7.23 60.74
C ALA A 319 -12.28 6.25 59.76
N ARG A 320 -11.96 6.30 58.46
CA ARG A 320 -12.46 5.35 57.46
C ARG A 320 -11.86 3.96 57.65
N THR A 321 -10.56 3.86 57.91
CA THR A 321 -9.87 2.59 58.21
C THR A 321 -10.33 1.99 59.54
N ARG A 322 -10.74 2.82 60.51
CA ARG A 322 -11.24 2.43 61.84
C ARG A 322 -12.62 1.77 61.87
N ARG A 323 -13.44 1.82 60.80
CA ARG A 323 -14.85 1.38 60.84
C ARG A 323 -15.08 -0.07 61.31
N ASN A 324 -14.07 -0.94 61.28
CA ASN A 324 -14.20 -2.35 61.66
C ASN A 324 -13.22 -2.85 62.74
N ARG A 325 -12.38 -2.00 63.38
CA ARG A 325 -11.38 -2.46 64.37
C ARG A 325 -11.21 -1.50 65.54
N VAL A 326 -11.22 -2.05 66.76
CA VAL A 326 -10.76 -1.34 67.98
C VAL A 326 -9.25 -1.15 67.86
N VAL A 327 -8.77 0.09 68.01
CA VAL A 327 -7.34 0.38 67.96
C VAL A 327 -6.70 -0.04 69.28
N THR A 328 -5.97 -1.15 69.25
CA THR A 328 -5.02 -1.55 70.28
C THR A 328 -3.61 -1.06 69.93
N VAL A 329 -2.70 -1.03 70.91
CA VAL A 329 -1.29 -0.66 70.70
C VAL A 329 -0.62 -1.51 69.60
N GLU A 330 -1.06 -2.76 69.44
CA GLU A 330 -0.56 -3.67 68.40
C GLU A 330 -1.10 -3.32 67.01
N SER A 331 -2.36 -2.88 66.92
CA SER A 331 -3.04 -2.57 65.64
C SER A 331 -2.76 -1.17 65.08
N ILE A 332 -2.16 -0.27 65.87
CA ILE A 332 -1.95 1.13 65.46
C ILE A 332 -0.94 1.23 64.31
N GLY A 333 0.07 0.36 64.29
CA GLY A 333 1.06 0.26 63.22
C GLY A 333 0.44 -0.23 61.90
N ASP A 334 -0.42 -1.24 61.97
CA ASP A 334 -1.14 -1.76 60.80
C ASP A 334 -2.05 -0.70 60.18
N ALA A 335 -2.79 0.04 61.00
CA ALA A 335 -3.65 1.12 60.55
C ALA A 335 -2.84 2.26 59.91
N ALA A 336 -1.68 2.62 60.48
CA ALA A 336 -0.79 3.64 59.91
C ALA A 336 -0.21 3.19 58.56
N MET A 337 0.21 1.93 58.46
CA MET A 337 0.77 1.36 57.23
C MET A 337 -0.28 1.24 56.12
N GLU A 338 -1.55 0.99 56.46
CA GLU A 338 -2.65 0.97 55.51
C GLU A 338 -2.98 2.37 54.98
N VAL A 339 -3.05 3.38 55.85
CA VAL A 339 -3.25 4.79 55.44
C VAL A 339 -2.07 5.29 54.60
N ALA A 340 -0.83 4.95 54.96
CA ALA A 340 0.36 5.29 54.19
C ALA A 340 0.36 4.65 52.80
N ARG A 341 -0.02 3.37 52.68
CA ARG A 341 -0.20 2.69 51.39
C ARG A 341 -1.27 3.36 50.53
N GLY A 342 -2.39 3.76 51.13
CA GLY A 342 -3.45 4.50 50.42
C GLY A 342 -2.96 5.85 49.86
N LEU A 343 -2.23 6.62 50.67
CA LEU A 343 -1.63 7.89 50.25
C LEU A 343 -0.60 7.70 49.12
N ALA A 344 0.24 6.68 49.21
CA ALA A 344 1.21 6.36 48.17
C ALA A 344 0.52 5.98 46.84
N HIS A 345 -0.58 5.22 46.91
CA HIS A 345 -1.37 4.87 45.73
C HIS A 345 -2.02 6.10 45.09
N GLU A 346 -2.65 6.96 45.88
CA GLU A 346 -3.26 8.19 45.37
C GLU A 346 -2.22 9.16 44.75
N LEU A 347 -1.04 9.26 45.35
CA LEU A 347 0.06 10.03 44.78
C LEU A 347 0.48 9.45 43.42
N GLN A 348 0.62 8.13 43.33
CA GLN A 348 0.98 7.47 42.08
C GLN A 348 -0.11 7.68 41.00
N ASP A 349 -1.38 7.57 41.37
CA ASP A 349 -2.51 7.81 40.46
C ASP A 349 -2.53 9.26 39.96
N ALA A 350 -2.30 10.23 40.85
CA ALA A 350 -2.24 11.64 40.50
C ALA A 350 -1.05 11.94 39.56
N GLN A 351 0.13 11.35 39.82
CA GLN A 351 1.31 11.47 38.95
C GLN A 351 1.08 10.85 37.57
N ASN A 352 0.45 9.67 37.52
CA ASN A 352 0.07 9.02 36.27
C ASN A 352 -0.93 9.88 35.48
N GLY A 353 -1.93 10.47 36.17
CA GLY A 353 -2.91 11.37 35.58
C GLY A 353 -2.26 12.64 35.01
N LEU A 354 -1.33 13.25 35.74
CA LEU A 354 -0.55 14.41 35.28
C LEU A 354 0.24 14.06 34.01
N ALA A 355 1.01 12.97 34.03
CA ALA A 355 1.81 12.55 32.88
C ALA A 355 0.96 12.16 31.66
N ALA A 356 -0.26 11.65 31.87
CA ALA A 356 -1.21 11.40 30.79
C ALA A 356 -1.74 12.70 30.19
N ALA A 357 -2.13 13.66 31.02
CA ALA A 357 -2.60 14.98 30.57
C ALA A 357 -1.51 15.74 29.80
N GLU A 358 -0.27 15.74 30.30
CA GLU A 358 0.87 16.38 29.63
C GLU A 358 1.13 15.77 28.25
N ARG A 359 1.07 14.44 28.12
CA ARG A 359 1.21 13.75 26.83
C ARG A 359 0.09 14.12 25.86
N ALA A 360 -1.17 14.12 26.31
CA ALA A 360 -2.30 14.50 25.48
C ALA A 360 -2.17 15.94 24.96
N ILE A 361 -1.77 16.88 25.83
CA ILE A 361 -1.52 18.27 25.45
C ILE A 361 -0.39 18.36 24.40
N ALA A 362 0.73 17.66 24.64
CA ALA A 362 1.87 17.68 23.72
C ALA A 362 1.56 17.04 22.36
N GLU A 363 0.67 16.04 22.31
CA GLU A 363 0.18 15.45 21.06
C GLU A 363 -0.65 16.44 20.24
N VAL A 364 -1.63 17.09 20.86
CA VAL A 364 -2.47 18.12 20.19
C VAL A 364 -1.61 19.30 19.74
N ALA A 365 -0.66 19.74 20.57
CA ALA A 365 0.26 20.82 20.23
C ALA A 365 1.17 20.48 19.04
N ARG A 366 1.70 19.24 18.99
CA ARG A 366 2.50 18.75 17.84
C ARG A 366 1.67 18.69 16.56
N ASP A 367 0.44 18.18 16.62
CA ASP A 367 -0.44 18.10 15.45
C ASP A 367 -0.78 19.50 14.92
N PHE A 368 -1.07 20.46 15.80
CA PHE A 368 -1.28 21.85 15.42
C PHE A 368 -0.03 22.46 14.77
N GLN A 369 1.15 22.29 15.36
CA GLN A 369 2.41 22.83 14.82
C GLN A 369 2.76 22.22 13.45
N HIS A 370 2.51 20.92 13.26
CA HIS A 370 2.74 20.24 11.99
C HIS A 370 1.82 20.77 10.87
N ARG A 371 0.53 20.97 11.18
CA ARG A 371 -0.46 21.46 10.21
C ARG A 371 -0.32 22.96 9.93
N TRP A 372 0.11 23.76 10.91
CA TRP A 372 0.24 25.21 10.79
C TRP A 372 1.59 25.75 11.33
N PRO A 373 2.72 25.47 10.65
CA PRO A 373 4.05 25.84 11.13
C PRO A 373 4.22 27.36 11.34
N ALA A 374 3.63 28.17 10.47
CA ALA A 374 3.73 29.63 10.54
C ALA A 374 2.97 30.25 11.73
N ALA A 375 1.88 29.62 12.17
CA ALA A 375 1.09 30.11 13.31
C ALA A 375 1.68 29.67 14.66
N ALA A 376 2.53 28.64 14.64
CA ALA A 376 3.16 28.03 15.82
C ALA A 376 4.69 28.21 15.84
N ALA A 377 5.22 29.20 15.11
CA ALA A 377 6.66 29.41 14.96
C ALA A 377 7.36 29.73 16.30
N ASP A 378 6.67 30.47 17.19
CA ASP A 378 7.18 30.88 18.49
C ASP A 378 6.70 29.96 19.64
N LEU A 379 6.06 28.83 19.33
CA LEU A 379 5.44 27.94 20.32
C LEU A 379 6.14 26.58 20.40
N THR A 380 6.24 26.05 21.61
CA THR A 380 6.86 24.77 21.91
C THR A 380 5.77 23.72 22.20
N PRO A 381 5.79 22.53 21.59
CA PRO A 381 4.71 21.56 21.74
C PRO A 381 4.84 20.75 23.05
N THR A 382 4.75 21.46 24.16
CA THR A 382 4.91 20.95 25.53
C THR A 382 3.84 21.55 26.43
N ALA A 383 3.53 20.87 27.54
CA ALA A 383 2.49 21.33 28.47
C ALA A 383 2.83 22.68 29.14
N SER A 384 4.10 23.07 29.20
CA SER A 384 4.51 24.37 29.74
C SER A 384 4.06 25.56 28.90
N ASP A 385 3.74 25.36 27.61
CA ASP A 385 3.42 26.43 26.66
C ASP A 385 1.92 26.49 26.30
N VAL A 386 1.06 25.83 27.09
CA VAL A 386 -0.41 25.79 26.87
C VAL A 386 -1.01 27.18 26.75
N ARG A 387 -0.49 28.15 27.52
CA ARG A 387 -0.97 29.53 27.49
C ARG A 387 -0.79 30.16 26.11
N GLY A 388 0.34 29.93 25.45
CA GLY A 388 0.60 30.45 24.10
C GLY A 388 -0.38 29.88 23.07
N PHE A 389 -0.70 28.59 23.14
CA PHE A 389 -1.73 27.99 22.27
C PHE A 389 -3.13 28.54 22.52
N LEU A 390 -3.50 28.81 23.78
CA LEU A 390 -4.79 29.42 24.12
C LEU A 390 -4.92 30.87 23.62
N GLU A 391 -3.82 31.63 23.62
CA GLU A 391 -3.79 32.99 23.06
C GLU A 391 -3.96 32.98 21.54
N VAL A 392 -3.33 32.03 20.83
CA VAL A 392 -3.56 31.82 19.40
C VAL A 392 -5.02 31.48 19.12
N HIS A 393 -5.62 30.59 19.92
CA HIS A 393 -7.03 30.24 19.81
C HIS A 393 -7.94 31.47 20.02
N ALA A 394 -7.71 32.25 21.07
CA ALA A 394 -8.49 33.46 21.35
C ALA A 394 -8.42 34.47 20.18
N ARG A 395 -7.24 34.68 19.60
CA ARG A 395 -7.05 35.56 18.42
C ARG A 395 -7.77 35.03 17.18
N LEU A 396 -7.74 33.72 16.94
CA LEU A 396 -8.44 33.11 15.81
C LEU A 396 -9.96 33.32 15.92
N VAL A 397 -10.52 33.13 17.11
CA VAL A 397 -11.95 33.29 17.39
C VAL A 397 -12.37 34.77 17.32
N ALA A 398 -11.56 35.68 17.87
CA ALA A 398 -11.92 37.10 17.96
C ALA A 398 -11.77 37.84 16.63
N ASP A 399 -10.64 37.70 15.92
CA ASP A 399 -10.26 38.64 14.87
C ASP A 399 -10.52 38.13 13.45
N ARG A 400 -10.37 36.84 13.18
CA ARG A 400 -10.29 36.34 11.80
C ARG A 400 -11.40 35.38 11.39
N LEU A 401 -12.00 34.66 12.34
CA LEU A 401 -13.06 33.70 12.02
C LEU A 401 -14.28 34.37 11.34
N PRO A 402 -14.82 35.50 11.84
CA PRO A 402 -15.97 36.14 11.18
C PRO A 402 -15.66 36.66 9.76
N GLU A 403 -14.47 37.24 9.55
CA GLU A 403 -14.02 37.72 8.24
C GLU A 403 -13.87 36.57 7.24
N PHE A 404 -13.23 35.46 7.66
CA PHE A 404 -13.06 34.27 6.81
C PHE A 404 -14.38 33.58 6.49
N GLU A 405 -15.30 33.53 7.46
CA GLU A 405 -16.65 33.01 7.24
C GLU A 405 -17.39 33.83 6.20
N GLN A 406 -17.36 35.16 6.32
CA GLN A 406 -18.04 36.03 5.37
C GLN A 406 -17.43 35.89 3.96
N ARG A 407 -16.10 35.89 3.84
CA ARG A 407 -15.42 35.65 2.57
C ARG A 407 -15.70 34.27 1.99
N PHE A 408 -15.83 33.26 2.85
CA PHE A 408 -16.20 31.90 2.45
C PHE A 408 -17.63 31.86 1.89
N PHE A 409 -18.59 32.50 2.57
CA PHE A 409 -19.96 32.60 2.07
C PHE A 409 -20.03 33.39 0.75
N ASP A 410 -19.28 34.48 0.61
CA ASP A 410 -19.19 35.25 -0.64
C ASP A 410 -18.60 34.42 -1.80
N LEU A 411 -17.57 33.61 -1.53
CA LEU A 411 -16.98 32.70 -2.51
C LEU A 411 -17.97 31.58 -2.89
N LEU A 412 -18.65 31.01 -1.90
CA LEU A 412 -19.64 29.95 -2.12
C LEU A 412 -20.79 30.47 -2.97
N GLU A 413 -21.28 31.69 -2.71
CA GLU A 413 -22.35 32.33 -3.47
C GLU A 413 -21.91 32.67 -4.91
N SER A 414 -20.70 33.22 -5.10
CA SER A 414 -20.27 33.76 -6.40
C SER A 414 -19.59 32.77 -7.36
N GLN A 415 -18.87 31.76 -6.83
CA GLN A 415 -18.12 30.78 -7.64
C GLN A 415 -18.91 29.48 -7.84
N SER A 416 -19.58 28.97 -6.81
CA SER A 416 -20.35 27.73 -6.90
C SER A 416 -21.49 27.86 -7.90
N ARG A 417 -22.24 28.98 -7.83
CA ARG A 417 -23.39 29.24 -8.71
C ARG A 417 -23.05 29.19 -10.20
N ARG A 418 -21.91 29.77 -10.60
CA ARG A 418 -21.51 29.84 -12.02
C ARG A 418 -21.05 28.48 -12.54
N ASN A 419 -20.09 27.85 -11.87
CA ASN A 419 -19.43 26.65 -12.41
C ASN A 419 -20.32 25.40 -12.26
N VAL A 420 -20.97 25.22 -11.10
CA VAL A 420 -21.86 24.08 -10.83
C VAL A 420 -23.13 24.18 -11.66
N GLY A 421 -23.70 25.39 -11.76
CA GLY A 421 -24.86 25.66 -12.61
C GLY A 421 -24.57 25.41 -14.09
N GLN A 422 -23.40 25.81 -14.59
CA GLN A 422 -22.98 25.54 -15.97
C GLN A 422 -22.86 24.03 -16.22
N LEU A 423 -22.19 23.28 -15.34
CA LEU A 423 -22.07 21.82 -15.47
C LEU A 423 -23.43 21.13 -15.51
N ALA A 424 -24.34 21.51 -14.60
CA ALA A 424 -25.69 20.96 -14.58
C ALA A 424 -26.46 21.26 -15.87
N ASN A 425 -26.23 22.44 -16.47
CA ASN A 425 -26.86 22.83 -17.72
C ASN A 425 -26.34 22.03 -18.92
N GLU A 426 -25.02 21.83 -19.03
CA GLU A 426 -24.39 21.01 -20.08
C GLU A 426 -24.94 19.57 -20.08
N ILE A 427 -25.01 18.94 -18.90
CA ILE A 427 -25.54 17.57 -18.76
C ILE A 427 -27.04 17.51 -19.12
N ARG A 428 -27.82 18.55 -18.80
CA ARG A 428 -29.25 18.62 -19.14
C ARG A 428 -29.48 18.85 -20.64
N ARG A 429 -28.60 19.60 -21.30
CA ARG A 429 -28.73 19.95 -22.73
C ARG A 429 -28.34 18.78 -23.65
N ALA A 430 -27.37 17.97 -23.26
CA ALA A 430 -26.83 16.89 -24.09
C ALA A 430 -27.88 15.92 -24.68
N PRO A 431 -28.89 15.42 -23.94
CA PRO A 431 -29.93 14.55 -24.52
C PRO A 431 -30.72 15.21 -25.66
N ASN A 432 -30.99 16.52 -25.57
CA ASN A 432 -31.70 17.23 -26.63
C ASN A 432 -30.81 17.43 -27.85
N GLU A 433 -29.53 17.73 -27.66
CA GLU A 433 -28.57 17.82 -28.77
C GLU A 433 -28.43 16.48 -29.50
N ILE A 434 -28.37 15.36 -28.77
CA ILE A 434 -28.36 14.02 -29.36
C ILE A 434 -29.62 13.78 -30.20
N ARG A 435 -30.80 14.18 -29.69
CA ARG A 435 -32.07 14.06 -30.42
C ARG A 435 -32.07 14.89 -31.70
N GLU A 436 -31.53 16.11 -31.68
CA GLU A 436 -31.44 16.95 -32.87
C GLU A 436 -30.45 16.39 -33.90
N ARG A 437 -29.29 15.90 -33.47
CA ARG A 437 -28.27 15.34 -34.36
C ARG A 437 -28.68 14.02 -35.02
N ILE A 438 -29.66 13.30 -34.46
CA ILE A 438 -30.20 12.08 -35.07
C ILE A 438 -31.22 12.37 -36.17
N ARG A 439 -31.84 13.57 -36.19
CA ARG A 439 -32.83 13.90 -37.23
C ARG A 439 -32.27 13.75 -38.65
N PRO A 440 -31.10 14.32 -39.01
CA PRO A 440 -30.54 14.16 -40.36
C PRO A 440 -30.13 12.71 -40.69
N VAL A 441 -29.74 11.91 -39.68
CA VAL A 441 -29.45 10.48 -39.84
C VAL A 441 -30.73 9.73 -40.21
N ASN A 442 -31.84 9.99 -39.50
CA ASN A 442 -33.15 9.41 -39.81
C ASN A 442 -33.70 9.88 -41.15
N ASP A 443 -33.41 11.10 -41.56
CA ASP A 443 -33.82 11.60 -42.88
C ASP A 443 -33.03 10.91 -44.00
N SER A 444 -31.77 10.54 -43.75
CA SER A 444 -30.96 9.72 -44.65
C SER A 444 -31.48 8.27 -44.70
N LEU A 445 -31.83 7.68 -43.56
CA LEU A 445 -32.36 6.31 -43.48
C LEU A 445 -33.70 6.14 -44.21
N ARG A 446 -34.50 7.20 -44.35
CA ARG A 446 -35.76 7.17 -45.12
C ARG A 446 -35.56 7.13 -46.64
N ARG A 447 -34.35 7.34 -47.15
CA ARG A 447 -34.08 7.33 -48.60
C ARG A 447 -34.00 5.93 -49.19
N SER A 448 -33.73 4.93 -48.35
CA SER A 448 -33.52 3.55 -48.76
C SER A 448 -34.53 2.64 -48.06
N VAL A 449 -35.05 1.66 -48.81
CA VAL A 449 -36.05 0.72 -48.31
C VAL A 449 -35.34 -0.36 -47.49
N PHE A 450 -35.66 -0.45 -46.19
CA PHE A 450 -35.07 -1.45 -45.31
C PHE A 450 -35.65 -2.84 -45.55
N ASP A 451 -36.95 -2.96 -45.80
CA ASP A 451 -37.63 -4.21 -46.18
C ASP A 451 -38.89 -3.86 -46.98
N GLU A 452 -39.60 -4.80 -47.61
CA GLU A 452 -40.73 -4.52 -48.51
C GLU A 452 -41.73 -3.48 -47.93
N GLY A 453 -41.68 -2.24 -48.43
CA GLY A 453 -42.53 -1.12 -47.98
C GLY A 453 -42.20 -0.53 -46.60
N ARG A 454 -41.02 -0.84 -46.03
CA ARG A 454 -40.58 -0.44 -44.68
C ARG A 454 -39.27 0.32 -44.70
N HIS A 455 -39.14 1.30 -43.80
CA HIS A 455 -37.95 2.13 -43.62
C HIS A 455 -37.43 2.01 -42.19
N LEU A 456 -36.16 2.33 -42.00
CA LEU A 456 -35.53 2.29 -40.67
C LEU A 456 -35.57 3.67 -40.00
N ARG A 457 -35.85 3.71 -38.70
CA ARG A 457 -35.76 4.91 -37.86
C ARG A 457 -35.01 4.62 -36.58
N ILE A 458 -33.93 5.34 -36.32
CA ILE A 458 -33.22 5.32 -35.04
C ILE A 458 -33.94 6.23 -34.05
N LYS A 459 -34.44 5.67 -32.96
CA LYS A 459 -35.10 6.39 -31.89
C LYS A 459 -34.20 6.48 -30.66
N PRO A 460 -33.82 7.70 -30.23
CA PRO A 460 -33.11 7.89 -28.98
C PRO A 460 -34.06 7.74 -27.78
N VAL A 461 -33.69 6.87 -26.82
CA VAL A 461 -34.41 6.60 -25.58
C VAL A 461 -33.58 7.13 -24.41
N ASP A 462 -34.19 7.89 -23.50
CA ASP A 462 -33.52 8.34 -22.28
C ASP A 462 -33.34 7.15 -21.33
N CYS A 463 -32.09 6.84 -21.00
CA CYS A 463 -31.74 5.75 -20.09
C CYS A 463 -30.78 6.24 -19.00
N ARG A 464 -30.96 7.48 -18.53
CA ARG A 464 -30.07 8.06 -17.52
C ARG A 464 -29.99 7.18 -16.26
N PRO A 465 -28.77 6.72 -15.86
CA PRO A 465 -28.59 5.96 -14.62
C PRO A 465 -29.06 6.73 -13.40
N GLU A 466 -29.52 6.03 -12.36
CA GLU A 466 -30.00 6.68 -11.12
C GLU A 466 -28.90 7.52 -10.46
N ALA A 467 -27.64 7.05 -10.52
CA ALA A 467 -26.48 7.81 -10.05
C ALA A 467 -26.35 9.19 -10.72
N ALA A 468 -26.60 9.28 -12.03
CA ALA A 468 -26.54 10.53 -12.78
C ALA A 468 -27.76 11.44 -12.50
N LYS A 469 -28.94 10.85 -12.25
CA LYS A 469 -30.12 11.61 -11.80
C LYS A 469 -29.89 12.22 -10.43
N GLN A 470 -29.34 11.44 -9.48
CA GLN A 470 -29.02 11.93 -8.15
C GLN A 470 -27.96 13.04 -8.23
N PHE A 471 -26.89 12.83 -9.00
CA PHE A 471 -25.87 13.85 -9.23
C PHE A 471 -26.46 15.16 -9.75
N LEU A 472 -27.35 15.11 -10.74
CA LEU A 472 -28.06 16.30 -11.23
C LEU A 472 -28.92 16.97 -10.16
N ARG A 473 -29.59 16.21 -9.28
CA ARG A 473 -30.34 16.77 -8.14
C ARG A 473 -29.38 17.49 -7.19
N ASP A 474 -28.25 16.88 -6.85
CA ASP A 474 -27.27 17.47 -5.94
C ASP A 474 -26.67 18.77 -6.52
N LEU A 475 -26.31 18.77 -7.81
CA LEU A 475 -25.87 19.98 -8.52
C LEU A 475 -26.93 21.08 -8.52
N ASN A 476 -28.22 20.74 -8.66
CA ASN A 476 -29.31 21.71 -8.62
C ASN A 476 -29.53 22.29 -7.22
N THR A 477 -29.43 21.44 -6.19
CA THR A 477 -29.53 21.88 -4.79
C THR A 477 -28.43 22.91 -4.50
N ILE A 478 -27.21 22.66 -4.97
CA ILE A 478 -26.07 23.58 -4.85
C ILE A 478 -26.30 24.84 -5.71
N ALA A 479 -26.80 24.73 -6.93
CA ALA A 479 -26.97 25.86 -7.85
C ALA A 479 -28.25 26.70 -7.62
N SER A 480 -29.13 26.29 -6.70
CA SER A 480 -30.45 26.93 -6.51
C SER A 480 -30.37 28.40 -6.06
N ASP A 481 -31.32 29.23 -6.51
CA ASP A 481 -31.32 30.71 -6.40
C ASP A 481 -31.56 31.27 -4.98
N THR A 482 -31.72 30.41 -3.97
CA THR A 482 -32.01 30.84 -2.60
C THR A 482 -30.72 30.99 -1.80
N TRP A 483 -29.89 31.98 -2.13
CA TRP A 483 -28.67 32.35 -1.37
C TRP A 483 -28.88 33.57 -0.46
N SER A 484 -29.86 34.41 -0.77
CA SER A 484 -30.19 35.59 0.02
C SER A 484 -31.04 35.23 1.24
N GLY A 485 -30.50 35.45 2.45
CA GLY A 485 -31.21 35.25 3.72
C GLY A 485 -31.21 33.81 4.27
N VAL A 486 -30.26 32.98 3.82
CA VAL A 486 -30.14 31.58 4.24
C VAL A 486 -29.51 31.49 5.63
N ASP A 487 -30.12 30.70 6.51
CA ASP A 487 -29.54 30.35 7.81
C ASP A 487 -28.19 29.64 7.64
N ARG A 488 -27.26 29.91 8.56
CA ARG A 488 -25.86 29.48 8.49
C ARG A 488 -25.72 27.96 8.38
N GLU A 489 -26.62 27.22 9.03
CA GLU A 489 -26.69 25.75 8.95
C GLU A 489 -26.99 25.25 7.52
N THR A 490 -27.82 25.97 6.77
CA THR A 490 -28.20 25.55 5.40
C THR A 490 -27.05 25.82 4.42
N ALA A 491 -26.30 26.90 4.61
CA ALA A 491 -25.11 27.19 3.80
C ALA A 491 -23.99 26.16 4.06
N GLU A 492 -23.80 25.75 5.31
CA GLU A 492 -22.85 24.71 5.70
C GLU A 492 -23.22 23.33 5.13
N SER A 493 -24.50 22.93 5.23
CA SER A 493 -24.99 21.68 4.63
C SER A 493 -24.76 21.62 3.11
N ARG A 494 -24.97 22.74 2.40
CA ARG A 494 -24.70 22.84 0.96
C ARG A 494 -23.22 22.80 0.63
N PHE A 495 -22.37 23.41 1.46
CA PHE A 495 -20.93 23.29 1.31
C PHE A 495 -20.48 21.84 1.49
N GLU A 496 -20.98 21.13 2.51
CA GLU A 496 -20.65 19.72 2.72
C GLU A 496 -21.08 18.85 1.55
N LEU A 497 -22.26 19.11 0.97
CA LEU A 497 -22.70 18.45 -0.25
C LEU A 497 -21.74 18.73 -1.42
N MET A 498 -21.36 19.99 -1.64
CA MET A 498 -20.41 20.38 -2.68
C MET A 498 -19.03 19.75 -2.47
N ARG A 499 -18.51 19.77 -1.22
CA ARG A 499 -17.23 19.19 -0.84
C ARG A 499 -17.25 17.67 -1.06
N GLY A 500 -18.32 17.00 -0.68
CA GLY A 500 -18.52 15.58 -0.93
C GLY A 500 -18.50 15.25 -2.42
N LEU A 501 -19.23 16.01 -3.25
CA LEU A 501 -19.22 15.82 -4.70
C LEU A 501 -17.83 16.08 -5.31
N MET A 502 -17.16 17.17 -4.94
CA MET A 502 -15.84 17.53 -5.48
C MET A 502 -14.76 16.53 -5.04
N SER A 503 -14.81 16.08 -3.79
CA SER A 503 -13.94 15.01 -3.29
C SER A 503 -14.12 13.74 -4.11
N ARG A 504 -15.37 13.36 -4.38
CA ARG A 504 -15.69 12.17 -5.18
C ARG A 504 -15.30 12.31 -6.64
N LEU A 505 -15.45 13.49 -7.23
CA LEU A 505 -15.03 13.79 -8.61
C LEU A 505 -13.49 13.82 -8.78
N THR A 506 -12.75 14.16 -7.73
CA THR A 506 -11.28 14.24 -7.75
C THR A 506 -10.60 12.94 -7.27
N SER A 507 -11.39 12.02 -6.70
CA SER A 507 -10.93 10.75 -6.17
C SER A 507 -10.31 9.86 -7.25
N SER A 508 -9.22 9.19 -6.92
CA SER A 508 -8.56 8.20 -7.78
C SER A 508 -9.10 6.78 -7.59
N GLU A 509 -10.04 6.58 -6.67
CA GLU A 509 -10.65 5.28 -6.38
C GLU A 509 -11.42 4.73 -7.58
N THR A 510 -11.39 3.40 -7.76
CA THR A 510 -12.02 2.73 -8.92
C THR A 510 -13.54 2.91 -8.94
N ALA A 511 -14.19 2.82 -7.77
CA ALA A 511 -15.63 3.02 -7.62
C ALA A 511 -16.06 4.46 -7.97
N ASP A 512 -15.27 5.45 -7.57
CA ASP A 512 -15.56 6.86 -7.83
C ASP A 512 -15.32 7.23 -9.30
N ARG A 513 -14.28 6.67 -9.94
CA ARG A 513 -14.09 6.82 -11.40
C ARG A 513 -15.23 6.19 -12.21
N ALA A 514 -15.73 5.02 -11.78
CA ALA A 514 -16.88 4.39 -12.41
C ALA A 514 -18.15 5.25 -12.26
N TRP A 515 -18.39 5.78 -11.05
CA TRP A 515 -19.48 6.72 -10.78
C TRP A 515 -19.34 8.01 -11.60
N GLN A 516 -18.14 8.58 -11.66
CA GLN A 516 -17.84 9.78 -12.46
C GLN A 516 -18.14 9.54 -13.93
N SER A 517 -17.73 8.39 -14.48
CA SER A 517 -18.06 8.02 -15.86
C SER A 517 -19.57 7.89 -16.07
N LEU A 518 -20.32 7.32 -15.12
CA LEU A 518 -21.78 7.27 -15.22
C LEU A 518 -22.44 8.66 -15.18
N CYS A 519 -21.87 9.60 -14.43
CA CYS A 519 -22.44 10.94 -14.25
C CYS A 519 -22.07 11.91 -15.37
N LEU A 520 -20.82 11.91 -15.82
CA LEU A 520 -20.28 12.88 -16.79
C LEU A 520 -20.32 12.39 -18.25
N ASP A 521 -20.29 11.07 -18.50
CA ASP A 521 -20.39 10.54 -19.87
C ASP A 521 -21.86 10.54 -20.34
N THR A 522 -22.28 11.63 -20.97
CA THR A 522 -23.65 11.82 -21.47
C THR A 522 -24.06 10.80 -22.52
N ARG A 523 -23.10 10.10 -23.16
CA ARG A 523 -23.41 8.99 -24.10
C ARG A 523 -24.07 7.82 -23.39
N ARG A 524 -23.79 7.62 -22.09
CA ARG A 524 -24.40 6.57 -21.26
C ARG A 524 -25.80 6.95 -20.78
N HIS A 525 -26.24 8.19 -21.00
CA HIS A 525 -27.57 8.66 -20.58
C HIS A 525 -28.63 8.40 -21.63
N MET A 526 -28.23 7.95 -22.82
CA MET A 526 -29.10 7.69 -23.95
C MET A 526 -28.83 6.30 -24.50
N SER A 527 -29.90 5.60 -24.86
CA SER A 527 -29.86 4.35 -25.62
C SER A 527 -30.50 4.58 -26.99
N PHE A 528 -30.14 3.77 -27.98
CA PHE A 528 -30.67 3.86 -29.33
C PHE A 528 -31.37 2.55 -29.67
N ILE A 529 -32.61 2.66 -30.12
CA ILE A 529 -33.38 1.54 -30.66
C ILE A 529 -33.67 1.81 -32.14
N ALA A 530 -33.66 0.78 -32.96
CA ALA A 530 -33.99 0.89 -34.37
C ALA A 530 -35.42 0.39 -34.62
N GLU A 531 -36.32 1.27 -35.08
CA GLU A 531 -37.71 0.95 -35.37
C GLU A 531 -37.88 0.77 -36.90
N GLU A 532 -38.49 -0.33 -37.33
CA GLU A 532 -39.02 -0.47 -38.69
C GLU A 532 -40.36 0.24 -38.77
N ILE A 533 -40.48 1.19 -39.69
CA ILE A 533 -41.71 1.95 -39.93
C ILE A 533 -42.26 1.65 -41.32
N ASP A 534 -43.57 1.51 -41.44
CA ASP A 534 -44.24 1.42 -42.73
C ASP A 534 -44.39 2.80 -43.41
N ALA A 535 -44.92 2.82 -44.63
CA ALA A 535 -45.19 4.05 -45.38
C ALA A 535 -46.18 5.02 -44.67
N THR A 536 -46.95 4.54 -43.70
CA THR A 536 -47.86 5.35 -42.87
C THR A 536 -47.20 5.89 -41.59
N GLY A 537 -45.96 5.48 -41.31
CA GLY A 537 -45.20 5.85 -40.11
C GLY A 537 -45.49 4.97 -38.89
N THR A 538 -46.24 3.89 -39.04
CA THR A 538 -46.56 2.94 -37.96
C THR A 538 -45.37 2.03 -37.71
N VAL A 539 -45.02 1.82 -36.43
CA VAL A 539 -43.91 0.94 -36.04
C VAL A 539 -44.35 -0.51 -36.20
N VAL A 540 -43.69 -1.23 -37.10
CA VAL A 540 -43.98 -2.64 -37.42
C VAL A 540 -43.08 -3.56 -36.59
N ASN A 541 -41.83 -3.16 -36.36
CA ASN A 541 -40.85 -3.95 -35.61
C ASN A 541 -39.86 -3.05 -34.87
N VAL A 542 -39.27 -3.55 -33.78
CA VAL A 542 -38.28 -2.84 -32.97
C VAL A 542 -37.07 -3.72 -32.74
N HIS A 543 -35.90 -3.21 -33.12
CA HIS A 543 -34.60 -3.83 -32.95
C HIS A 543 -33.86 -3.15 -31.81
N ASP A 544 -33.65 -3.90 -30.73
CA ASP A 544 -32.76 -3.51 -29.64
C ASP A 544 -31.40 -4.17 -29.83
N SER A 545 -30.34 -3.40 -29.59
CA SER A 545 -28.94 -3.78 -29.67
C SER A 545 -28.59 -5.00 -28.79
N GLY A 546 -29.43 -5.31 -27.79
CA GLY A 546 -29.20 -6.33 -26.76
C GLY A 546 -29.86 -7.71 -26.95
N SER A 547 -30.84 -7.91 -27.84
CA SER A 547 -31.58 -9.19 -27.88
C SER A 547 -32.05 -9.64 -29.27
N GLY A 548 -31.69 -10.88 -29.65
CA GLY A 548 -32.60 -11.75 -30.42
C GLY A 548 -32.73 -11.60 -31.94
N LEU A 549 -31.90 -10.84 -32.65
CA LEU A 549 -31.97 -10.81 -34.12
C LEU A 549 -31.30 -12.04 -34.78
N SER A 550 -31.89 -12.54 -35.89
CA SER A 550 -31.25 -13.46 -36.83
C SER A 550 -29.96 -12.84 -37.41
N GLY A 551 -28.93 -13.65 -37.65
CA GLY A 551 -27.61 -13.18 -38.09
C GLY A 551 -27.65 -12.21 -39.27
N GLY A 552 -28.47 -12.50 -40.30
CA GLY A 552 -28.60 -11.64 -41.48
C GLY A 552 -29.29 -10.29 -41.21
N GLN A 553 -30.28 -10.24 -40.31
CA GLN A 553 -30.95 -8.99 -39.94
C GLN A 553 -30.03 -8.04 -39.15
N LYS A 554 -29.15 -8.61 -38.30
CA LYS A 554 -28.10 -7.80 -37.63
C LYS A 554 -27.15 -7.18 -38.63
N GLN A 555 -26.69 -7.95 -39.60
CA GLN A 555 -25.74 -7.45 -40.59
C GLN A 555 -26.36 -6.37 -41.49
N LYS A 556 -27.63 -6.55 -41.90
CA LYS A 556 -28.41 -5.55 -42.65
C LYS A 556 -28.56 -4.23 -41.88
N LEU A 557 -28.95 -4.32 -40.60
CA LEU A 557 -29.07 -3.15 -39.72
C LEU A 557 -27.75 -2.38 -39.60
N VAL A 558 -26.64 -3.09 -39.41
CA VAL A 558 -25.31 -2.49 -39.26
C VAL A 558 -24.90 -1.71 -40.51
N ILE A 559 -25.11 -2.27 -41.71
CA ILE A 559 -24.76 -1.57 -42.96
C ILE A 559 -25.62 -0.33 -43.15
N PHE A 560 -26.94 -0.43 -42.94
CA PHE A 560 -27.84 0.72 -43.04
C PHE A 560 -27.42 1.86 -42.10
N CYS A 561 -27.16 1.53 -40.83
CA CYS A 561 -26.71 2.50 -39.85
C CYS A 561 -25.33 3.09 -40.22
N LEU A 562 -24.41 2.28 -40.72
CA LEU A 562 -23.09 2.73 -41.17
C LEU A 562 -23.19 3.69 -42.35
N ALA A 563 -23.95 3.33 -43.40
CA ALA A 563 -24.15 4.16 -44.58
C ALA A 563 -24.82 5.50 -44.22
N ALA A 564 -25.85 5.47 -43.36
CA ALA A 564 -26.51 6.67 -42.87
C ALA A 564 -25.59 7.55 -42.01
N ALA A 565 -24.76 6.96 -41.15
CA ALA A 565 -23.81 7.70 -40.33
C ALA A 565 -22.69 8.33 -41.17
N LEU A 566 -22.13 7.58 -42.13
CA LEU A 566 -21.16 8.11 -43.10
C LEU A 566 -21.76 9.26 -43.89
N ARG A 567 -23.02 9.12 -44.34
CA ARG A 567 -23.68 10.17 -45.10
C ARG A 567 -23.88 11.42 -44.25
N TYR A 568 -24.33 11.26 -43.01
CA TYR A 568 -24.45 12.38 -42.07
C TYR A 568 -23.11 13.11 -41.84
N GLN A 569 -21.99 12.37 -41.77
CA GLN A 569 -20.69 12.97 -41.51
C GLN A 569 -20.04 13.61 -42.76
N LEU A 570 -20.35 13.09 -43.96
CA LEU A 570 -19.66 13.44 -45.22
C LEU A 570 -20.52 14.29 -46.16
N THR A 571 -21.76 14.59 -45.80
CA THR A 571 -22.66 15.46 -46.58
C THR A 571 -22.71 16.83 -45.92
N ALA A 572 -22.37 17.88 -46.65
CA ALA A 572 -22.54 19.25 -46.17
C ALA A 572 -24.03 19.60 -46.02
N ASP A 573 -24.36 20.51 -45.10
CA ASP A 573 -25.74 20.93 -44.86
C ASP A 573 -26.37 21.49 -46.15
N GLY A 574 -27.41 20.82 -46.65
CA GLY A 574 -28.15 21.22 -47.86
C GLY A 574 -27.73 20.53 -49.16
N GLU A 575 -26.72 19.65 -49.14
CA GLU A 575 -26.35 18.85 -50.31
C GLU A 575 -27.09 17.50 -50.35
N ASP A 576 -27.48 17.07 -51.55
CA ASP A 576 -28.16 15.77 -51.74
C ASP A 576 -27.19 14.59 -51.80
N VAL A 577 -25.92 14.84 -52.11
CA VAL A 577 -24.85 13.84 -52.23
C VAL A 577 -23.67 14.17 -51.31
N PRO A 578 -22.92 13.18 -50.81
CA PRO A 578 -21.73 13.42 -49.98
C PRO A 578 -20.66 14.19 -50.76
N THR A 579 -20.07 15.23 -50.16
CA THR A 579 -18.98 16.01 -50.76
C THR A 579 -17.73 15.14 -50.97
N PHE A 580 -17.54 14.14 -50.10
CA PHE A 580 -16.53 13.09 -50.26
C PHE A 580 -17.22 11.72 -50.13
N GLY A 581 -17.49 11.08 -51.26
CA GLY A 581 -18.31 9.87 -51.33
C GLY A 581 -17.58 8.57 -51.67
N SER A 582 -16.25 8.57 -51.81
CA SER A 582 -15.51 7.36 -52.19
C SER A 582 -15.25 6.45 -50.99
N ILE A 583 -15.78 5.23 -51.01
CA ILE A 583 -15.55 4.20 -50.00
C ILE A 583 -14.64 3.13 -50.60
N VAL A 584 -13.45 2.94 -50.01
CA VAL A 584 -12.51 1.89 -50.39
C VAL A 584 -12.70 0.69 -49.46
N LEU A 585 -13.00 -0.48 -50.03
CA LEU A 585 -13.09 -1.75 -49.31
C LEU A 585 -12.01 -2.69 -49.80
N ASP A 586 -11.03 -2.96 -48.95
CA ASP A 586 -10.03 -4.00 -49.18
C ASP A 586 -10.56 -5.35 -48.70
N GLU A 587 -10.23 -6.43 -49.41
CA GLU A 587 -10.80 -7.78 -49.20
C GLU A 587 -12.35 -7.78 -49.13
N ALA A 588 -12.97 -6.98 -50.01
CA ALA A 588 -14.41 -6.73 -49.97
C ALA A 588 -15.20 -8.04 -50.13
N PHE A 589 -16.09 -8.32 -49.17
CA PHE A 589 -17.09 -9.38 -49.22
C PHE A 589 -16.56 -10.83 -49.35
N ASP A 590 -15.27 -11.10 -49.10
CA ASP A 590 -14.64 -12.44 -49.26
C ASP A 590 -15.35 -13.59 -48.51
N LYS A 591 -16.07 -13.28 -47.43
CA LYS A 591 -16.83 -14.24 -46.60
C LYS A 591 -18.35 -13.98 -46.57
N ALA A 592 -18.83 -13.05 -47.38
CA ALA A 592 -20.24 -12.68 -47.46
C ALA A 592 -20.96 -13.49 -48.55
N ASP A 593 -22.26 -13.75 -48.34
CA ASP A 593 -23.07 -14.34 -49.39
C ASP A 593 -23.43 -13.31 -50.48
N ALA A 594 -23.84 -13.80 -51.65
CA ALA A 594 -24.20 -12.96 -52.79
C ALA A 594 -25.35 -12.00 -52.48
N THR A 595 -26.31 -12.44 -51.67
CA THR A 595 -27.50 -11.68 -51.28
C THR A 595 -27.14 -10.47 -50.41
N PHE A 596 -26.26 -10.67 -49.44
CA PHE A 596 -25.74 -9.63 -48.55
C PHE A 596 -24.87 -8.63 -49.29
N THR A 597 -24.02 -9.11 -50.20
CA THR A 597 -23.14 -8.25 -51.02
C THR A 597 -23.97 -7.31 -51.90
N ARG A 598 -25.00 -7.84 -52.58
CA ARG A 598 -25.93 -7.04 -53.38
C ARG A 598 -26.66 -5.99 -52.54
N MET A 599 -27.23 -6.42 -51.41
CA MET A 599 -27.89 -5.53 -50.45
C MET A 599 -26.96 -4.39 -50.00
N ALA A 600 -25.70 -4.70 -49.65
CA ALA A 600 -24.74 -3.68 -49.23
C ALA A 600 -24.47 -2.66 -50.35
N MET A 601 -24.27 -3.13 -51.58
CA MET A 601 -24.03 -2.26 -52.74
C MET A 601 -25.25 -1.40 -53.08
N ASP A 602 -26.46 -1.94 -53.01
CA ASP A 602 -27.72 -1.19 -53.19
C ASP A 602 -27.81 -0.04 -52.20
N ILE A 603 -27.56 -0.32 -50.91
CA ILE A 603 -27.57 0.69 -49.85
C ILE A 603 -26.51 1.77 -50.15
N PHE A 604 -25.24 1.41 -50.36
CA PHE A 604 -24.22 2.44 -50.59
C PHE A 604 -24.51 3.29 -51.85
N ARG A 605 -25.06 2.68 -52.91
CA ARG A 605 -25.48 3.38 -54.13
C ARG A 605 -26.65 4.34 -53.87
N GLU A 606 -27.70 3.88 -53.18
CA GLU A 606 -28.86 4.73 -52.84
C GLU A 606 -28.49 5.90 -51.92
N PHE A 607 -27.47 5.72 -51.07
CA PHE A 607 -26.94 6.77 -50.21
C PHE A 607 -25.94 7.70 -50.93
N GLY A 608 -25.63 7.44 -52.20
CA GLY A 608 -24.81 8.31 -53.06
C GLY A 608 -23.30 8.12 -52.92
N PHE A 609 -22.86 6.96 -52.43
CA PHE A 609 -21.44 6.64 -52.32
C PHE A 609 -20.89 6.01 -53.60
N HIS A 610 -19.62 6.29 -53.88
CA HIS A 610 -18.83 5.69 -54.94
C HIS A 610 -17.96 4.58 -54.35
N MET A 611 -18.14 3.35 -54.82
CA MET A 611 -17.46 2.18 -54.25
C MET A 611 -16.18 1.86 -55.02
N ILE A 612 -15.07 1.68 -54.29
CA ILE A 612 -13.79 1.18 -54.79
C ILE A 612 -13.50 -0.13 -54.06
N LEU A 613 -13.52 -1.25 -54.77
CA LEU A 613 -13.45 -2.58 -54.17
C LEU A 613 -12.17 -3.29 -54.60
N ALA A 614 -11.46 -3.89 -53.65
CA ALA A 614 -10.45 -4.92 -53.92
C ALA A 614 -11.00 -6.26 -53.45
N THR A 615 -11.30 -7.15 -54.40
CA THR A 615 -11.91 -8.47 -54.12
C THR A 615 -11.16 -9.56 -54.89
N PRO A 616 -11.05 -10.79 -54.33
CA PRO A 616 -10.68 -11.97 -55.11
C PRO A 616 -11.67 -12.21 -56.27
N LEU A 617 -11.26 -12.96 -57.30
CA LEU A 617 -12.06 -13.23 -58.51
C LEU A 617 -13.42 -13.94 -58.27
N LYS A 618 -13.74 -14.35 -57.04
CA LYS A 618 -14.88 -15.23 -56.71
C LYS A 618 -16.26 -14.54 -56.69
N LEU A 619 -16.35 -13.21 -56.66
CA LEU A 619 -17.62 -12.47 -56.46
C LEU A 619 -17.96 -11.48 -57.59
N LEU A 620 -17.29 -11.58 -58.74
CA LEU A 620 -17.37 -10.59 -59.82
C LEU A 620 -18.78 -10.46 -60.43
N GLN A 621 -19.52 -11.57 -60.59
CA GLN A 621 -20.86 -11.57 -61.19
C GLN A 621 -21.91 -10.78 -60.38
N VAL A 622 -21.74 -10.67 -59.06
CA VAL A 622 -22.70 -9.95 -58.20
C VAL A 622 -22.44 -8.44 -58.22
N LEU A 623 -21.23 -8.03 -58.55
CA LEU A 623 -20.75 -6.64 -58.49
C LEU A 623 -20.81 -5.92 -59.86
N GLU A 624 -21.05 -6.66 -60.94
CA GLU A 624 -21.13 -6.15 -62.31
C GLU A 624 -22.11 -4.99 -62.46
N ASP A 625 -23.30 -5.08 -61.84
CA ASP A 625 -24.34 -4.05 -61.92
C ASP A 625 -23.99 -2.72 -61.18
N TYR A 626 -22.92 -2.73 -60.37
CA TYR A 626 -22.55 -1.62 -59.47
C TYR A 626 -21.21 -0.96 -59.80
N VAL A 627 -20.35 -1.63 -60.57
CA VAL A 627 -18.96 -1.19 -60.82
C VAL A 627 -18.79 -0.81 -62.28
N GLY A 628 -18.35 0.43 -62.54
CA GLY A 628 -18.19 0.96 -63.91
C GLY A 628 -16.91 0.52 -64.63
N GLY A 629 -15.95 -0.09 -63.94
CA GLY A 629 -14.70 -0.57 -64.54
C GLY A 629 -13.87 -1.41 -63.57
N VAL A 630 -13.17 -2.40 -64.10
CA VAL A 630 -12.38 -3.36 -63.30
C VAL A 630 -10.92 -3.31 -63.70
N GLY A 631 -10.03 -3.23 -62.70
CA GLY A 631 -8.59 -3.40 -62.88
C GLY A 631 -8.15 -4.75 -62.35
N LEU A 632 -7.63 -5.62 -63.20
CA LEU A 632 -7.09 -6.91 -62.80
C LEU A 632 -5.60 -6.76 -62.44
N ALA A 633 -5.28 -6.94 -61.16
CA ALA A 633 -3.90 -7.00 -60.69
C ALA A 633 -3.36 -8.45 -60.80
N ARG A 634 -2.29 -8.65 -61.57
CA ARG A 634 -1.59 -9.93 -61.71
C ARG A 634 -0.17 -9.80 -61.17
N CYS A 635 0.29 -10.79 -60.41
CA CYS A 635 1.67 -10.88 -59.96
C CYS A 635 2.31 -12.16 -60.51
N ARG A 636 3.14 -12.03 -61.55
CA ARG A 636 3.80 -13.19 -62.17
C ARG A 636 5.01 -13.60 -61.33
N GLU A 637 5.03 -14.85 -60.88
CA GLU A 637 6.10 -15.46 -60.07
C GLU A 637 6.50 -14.65 -58.81
N LEU A 638 5.58 -13.86 -58.23
CA LEU A 638 5.85 -12.94 -57.11
C LEU A 638 6.96 -11.90 -57.39
N ARG A 639 7.32 -11.67 -58.66
CA ARG A 639 8.46 -10.83 -59.05
C ARG A 639 8.05 -9.57 -59.81
N VAL A 640 6.93 -9.60 -60.53
CA VAL A 640 6.44 -8.48 -61.34
C VAL A 640 4.94 -8.33 -61.17
N SER A 641 4.51 -7.17 -60.67
CA SER A 641 3.09 -6.80 -60.53
C SER A 641 2.66 -5.92 -61.70
N THR A 642 1.61 -6.31 -62.40
CA THR A 642 0.98 -5.52 -63.47
C THR A 642 -0.51 -5.35 -63.17
N VAL A 643 -1.06 -4.19 -63.52
CA VAL A 643 -2.49 -3.91 -63.42
C VAL A 643 -2.98 -3.56 -64.82
N ALA A 644 -3.97 -4.29 -65.31
CA ALA A 644 -4.60 -4.04 -66.61
C ALA A 644 -6.08 -3.69 -66.40
N PRO A 645 -6.62 -2.66 -67.08
CA PRO A 645 -8.07 -2.48 -67.17
C PRO A 645 -8.65 -3.63 -68.01
N VAL A 646 -9.72 -4.25 -67.54
CA VAL A 646 -10.37 -5.39 -68.21
C VAL A 646 -11.88 -5.18 -68.21
N SER A 647 -12.55 -5.55 -69.30
CA SER A 647 -14.02 -5.56 -69.35
C SER A 647 -14.60 -6.79 -68.62
N PHE A 648 -15.87 -6.73 -68.22
CA PHE A 648 -16.54 -7.86 -67.56
C PHE A 648 -16.64 -9.10 -68.49
N GLU A 649 -16.80 -8.90 -69.80
CA GLU A 649 -16.78 -9.96 -70.81
C GLU A 649 -15.42 -10.68 -70.90
N GLU A 650 -14.31 -9.93 -70.83
CA GLU A 650 -12.94 -10.47 -70.82
C GLU A 650 -12.54 -11.09 -69.47
N LEU A 651 -13.18 -10.69 -68.36
CA LEU A 651 -12.96 -11.29 -67.04
C LEU A 651 -13.61 -12.68 -66.91
N ALA A 652 -14.76 -12.89 -67.56
CA ALA A 652 -15.45 -14.18 -67.58
C ALA A 652 -14.60 -15.27 -68.26
N THR A 653 -13.88 -14.93 -69.33
CA THR A 653 -12.97 -15.85 -70.04
C THR A 653 -11.67 -16.11 -69.27
N VAL A 654 -11.12 -15.10 -68.58
CA VAL A 654 -9.93 -15.26 -67.73
C VAL A 654 -10.20 -16.13 -66.49
N SER A 655 -11.43 -16.12 -65.96
CA SER A 655 -11.82 -16.96 -64.83
C SER A 655 -11.84 -18.45 -65.17
N GLU A 656 -12.09 -18.82 -66.43
CA GLU A 656 -12.03 -20.22 -66.90
C GLU A 656 -10.57 -20.68 -67.05
N ASP A 657 -9.69 -19.85 -67.65
CA ASP A 657 -8.26 -20.17 -67.83
C ASP A 657 -7.46 -20.20 -66.50
N ALA A 658 -7.82 -19.36 -65.53
CA ALA A 658 -7.13 -19.31 -64.23
C ALA A 658 -7.49 -20.48 -63.29
N ALA A 659 -8.59 -21.19 -63.56
CA ALA A 659 -8.95 -22.41 -62.83
C ALA A 659 -8.02 -23.59 -63.21
N ASP A 660 -7.56 -23.66 -64.46
CA ASP A 660 -6.63 -24.68 -64.95
C ASP A 660 -5.18 -24.48 -64.44
N ASP A 661 -4.77 -23.23 -64.21
CA ASP A 661 -3.40 -22.91 -63.73
C ASP A 661 -3.16 -23.27 -62.24
N PHE A 662 -4.22 -23.55 -61.46
CA PHE A 662 -4.09 -23.95 -60.06
C PHE A 662 -3.89 -25.46 -59.85
N GLU A 663 -4.31 -26.33 -60.79
CA GLU A 663 -4.08 -27.78 -60.69
C GLU A 663 -2.66 -28.20 -61.11
N GLY A 664 -1.94 -27.38 -61.88
CA GLY A 664 -0.58 -27.67 -62.34
C GLY A 664 0.54 -27.46 -61.30
N ALA A 665 0.27 -26.80 -60.18
CA ALA A 665 1.29 -26.39 -59.20
C ALA A 665 1.44 -27.31 -57.98
N LEU A 666 0.66 -28.39 -57.87
CA LEU A 666 0.73 -29.34 -56.74
C LEU A 666 1.60 -30.59 -56.99
N PHE A 667 2.20 -30.72 -58.17
CA PHE A 667 3.24 -31.71 -58.44
C PHE A 667 4.44 -31.06 -59.14
N ARG A 668 5.26 -30.34 -58.39
CA ARG A 668 6.71 -30.21 -58.63
C ARG A 668 7.46 -29.70 -57.42
#